data_AF-A0A8H6TXU5-F1
#
_entry.id   AF-A0A8H6TXU5-F1
#
_cell.length_a   1.000
_cell.length_b   1.000
_cell.length_c   1.000
_cell.angle_alpha   90.00
_cell.angle_beta   90.00
_cell.angle_gamma   90.00
#
_symmetry.space_group_name_H-M   'P 1'
#
loop_
_entity.id
_entity.type
_entity.pdbx_description
1 polymer ?
#
loop_
_entity_poly.entity_id
_entity_poly.type
_entity_poly.pdbx_seq_one_letter_code
_entity_poly.pdbx_strand_id
1 'polypeptide(L)'
;MTTTIAVLPEADIQDGQMKEVAFGEGKVLLYRLGGTVLATSAFCTHYGAPLKNGVLTADGRVVCPWHGACFNVCTGDIEDAPAPDALHSFAVNISDGQIHVTADPSNTLKANLARPPKLVTTATTSGHGVVIVGGGSATFHAVESLRENGYTGPITILTKEKHTPVDRTKLSKSLMSDASKLEYRSASVLKIQYATNIRVGVTATSIDFENKQVVLDGGKETVAYEKLILAPGGEPRKLPIPGADAQNVFVLRTLEDAKNIDAVAKEGKRMVMIGSSFISMEIVAAVGKRKLASIDVIGMEETPFELVLGKEVGKALQKHHEKQGVKFHMQTKIEKIALKEDDETVAVGVVVNGETIPCDFVVMGVGVAPATQFLKDSGVPTERDGGVRVDEYLKLTGYEDVYAVGDIAHYPQDQTGELRRIEHWNFALPLSPVNDDDGDDMLVSASSQHHLQPMLSQYHASAPTTHSQQVGSTRKRKRAAHQYTVSYSEVQEVDSDGRLREVIVIEDTPPPPTTLSPSIAFSASYQPPVYSAPIRTRARAAAEAAASSSSAIVLPPTKKRKKDAADEVRAPVAKKPAVAVPQTKSYDSRSAAATDETSKGPAQCDDKEGHYIIQPDDMIYRRYRTVKLLGQGTFGKVVEAVDTHNDTRVAIKIIRAIPKYRDASKIEVRVLNKLKERDPLNRHKCIHLLQWFDHKNHICLVSELLGMCLYDFLKENDFAPFPRHHIQSFARQLLGSVAFLHDLHLIHTDLKPENILLVQNDYKNVHINVPGKRNAPPKVKRILHNTDIRLIDFGSATFENEYHSTVVCTRHYRAPEIILGSLLASPFFQTHDNLEHLAMMEMVMGKMPERFARAGARSKPEFFKETVKLDWPKAKASRQSKKDVRATRPLSDVIPPTDVVNRNFLNLVQKLLAFDPAQRITVREALNHPYFNLAIAPEI
;
A
#
# COMPACT_ATOMS: atom_id res chain seq x y z
N MET A 1 -20.57 0.11 -31.19
CA MET A 1 -21.68 0.33 -30.22
C MET A 1 -21.46 -0.57 -29.02
N THR A 2 -21.73 -0.08 -27.81
CA THR A 2 -21.67 -0.89 -26.59
C THR A 2 -22.75 -1.98 -26.59
N THR A 3 -22.36 -3.20 -26.22
CA THR A 3 -23.23 -4.37 -26.04
C THR A 3 -23.15 -4.82 -24.58
N THR A 4 -24.20 -5.47 -24.07
CA THR A 4 -24.18 -6.13 -22.75
C THR A 4 -24.33 -7.63 -22.93
N ILE A 5 -23.45 -8.43 -22.32
CA ILE A 5 -23.41 -9.90 -22.46
C ILE A 5 -23.28 -10.54 -21.07
N ALA A 6 -24.04 -11.60 -20.80
CA ALA A 6 -23.83 -12.47 -19.65
C ALA A 6 -22.60 -13.37 -19.92
N VAL A 7 -21.55 -13.22 -19.13
CA VAL A 7 -20.23 -13.83 -19.41
C VAL A 7 -19.83 -14.96 -18.47
N LEU A 8 -20.40 -15.01 -17.27
CA LEU A 8 -20.07 -16.02 -16.26
C LEU A 8 -21.15 -16.12 -15.17
N PRO A 9 -21.49 -17.31 -14.65
CA PRO A 9 -22.26 -17.42 -13.41
C PRO A 9 -21.54 -16.74 -12.24
N GLU A 10 -22.28 -16.14 -11.32
CA GLU A 10 -21.68 -15.37 -10.23
C GLU A 10 -20.82 -16.23 -9.30
N ALA A 11 -21.30 -17.45 -8.99
CA ALA A 11 -20.62 -18.40 -8.10
C ALA A 11 -19.33 -18.99 -8.68
N ASP A 12 -19.08 -18.75 -9.97
CA ASP A 12 -17.97 -19.32 -10.74
C ASP A 12 -16.66 -18.50 -10.63
N ILE A 13 -16.66 -17.41 -9.86
CA ILE A 13 -15.47 -16.63 -9.50
C ILE A 13 -15.53 -16.26 -8.00
N GLN A 14 -14.53 -16.72 -7.24
CA GLN A 14 -14.44 -16.49 -5.79
C GLN A 14 -13.62 -15.23 -5.50
N ASP A 15 -13.70 -14.71 -4.28
CA ASP A 15 -12.98 -13.50 -3.91
C ASP A 15 -11.44 -13.69 -3.94
N GLY A 16 -10.71 -12.65 -4.35
CA GLY A 16 -9.28 -12.74 -4.64
C GLY A 16 -8.93 -13.46 -5.95
N GLN A 17 -9.90 -13.84 -6.78
CA GLN A 17 -9.65 -14.49 -8.08
C GLN A 17 -9.84 -13.54 -9.25
N MET A 18 -9.21 -13.91 -10.38
CA MET A 18 -9.47 -13.33 -11.70
C MET A 18 -9.72 -14.43 -12.73
N LYS A 19 -10.62 -14.18 -13.69
CA LYS A 19 -11.08 -15.18 -14.68
C LYS A 19 -11.30 -14.54 -16.05
N GLU A 20 -10.54 -15.01 -17.04
CA GLU A 20 -10.71 -14.62 -18.45
C GLU A 20 -11.98 -15.26 -19.01
N VAL A 21 -12.85 -14.46 -19.61
CA VAL A 21 -14.14 -14.90 -20.17
C VAL A 21 -14.32 -14.34 -21.59
N ALA A 22 -15.15 -15.02 -22.39
CA ALA A 22 -15.43 -14.60 -23.76
C ALA A 22 -16.43 -13.43 -23.79
N PHE A 23 -16.26 -12.53 -24.76
CA PHE A 23 -17.15 -11.39 -24.99
C PHE A 23 -17.39 -11.23 -26.50
N GLY A 24 -18.35 -11.99 -27.04
CA GLY A 24 -18.46 -12.19 -28.48
C GLY A 24 -17.20 -12.87 -29.03
N GLU A 25 -16.56 -12.24 -30.01
CA GLU A 25 -15.26 -12.69 -30.56
C GLU A 25 -14.06 -12.28 -29.69
N GLY A 26 -14.24 -11.32 -28.77
CA GLY A 26 -13.20 -10.81 -27.87
C GLY A 26 -13.20 -11.48 -26.50
N LYS A 27 -12.43 -10.89 -25.57
CA LYS A 27 -12.26 -11.38 -24.21
C LYS A 27 -12.13 -10.23 -23.21
N VAL A 28 -12.71 -10.44 -22.03
CA VAL A 28 -12.52 -9.58 -20.86
C VAL A 28 -11.94 -10.40 -19.71
N LEU A 29 -11.18 -9.76 -18.83
CA LEU A 29 -10.71 -10.37 -17.59
C LEU A 29 -11.56 -9.85 -16.45
N LEU A 30 -12.30 -10.75 -15.81
CA LEU A 30 -13.04 -10.46 -14.58
C LEU A 30 -12.08 -10.56 -13.39
N TYR A 31 -12.34 -9.76 -12.37
CA TYR A 31 -11.71 -9.82 -11.04
C TYR A 31 -12.82 -9.82 -9.99
N ARG A 32 -12.67 -10.56 -8.89
CA ARG A 32 -13.52 -10.38 -7.71
C ARG A 32 -12.68 -9.97 -6.50
N LEU A 33 -13.01 -8.84 -5.90
CA LEU A 33 -12.34 -8.27 -4.71
C LEU A 33 -13.39 -7.66 -3.76
N GLY A 34 -13.31 -8.01 -2.49
CA GLY A 34 -14.22 -7.52 -1.44
C GLY A 34 -15.70 -7.90 -1.68
N GLY A 35 -15.97 -8.87 -2.56
CA GLY A 35 -17.29 -9.22 -3.05
C GLY A 35 -17.76 -8.49 -4.32
N THR A 36 -17.10 -7.42 -4.77
CA THR A 36 -17.42 -6.74 -6.04
C THR A 36 -16.74 -7.46 -7.21
N VAL A 37 -17.40 -7.49 -8.38
CA VAL A 37 -16.83 -7.99 -9.64
C VAL A 37 -16.49 -6.82 -10.57
N LEU A 38 -15.25 -6.79 -11.06
CA LEU A 38 -14.69 -5.77 -11.97
C LEU A 38 -14.29 -6.43 -13.29
N ALA A 39 -14.13 -5.64 -14.37
CA ALA A 39 -13.74 -6.15 -15.68
C ALA A 39 -12.81 -5.19 -16.45
N THR A 40 -11.73 -5.73 -17.03
CA THR A 40 -10.82 -4.97 -17.92
C THR A 40 -10.50 -5.72 -19.22
N SER A 41 -9.73 -5.07 -20.11
CA SER A 41 -8.97 -5.74 -21.18
C SER A 41 -8.26 -6.99 -20.65
N ALA A 42 -8.35 -8.12 -21.37
CA ALA A 42 -7.82 -9.41 -20.89
C ALA A 42 -6.30 -9.61 -21.04
N PHE A 43 -5.61 -8.69 -21.72
CA PHE A 43 -4.18 -8.78 -22.00
C PHE A 43 -3.47 -7.45 -21.71
N CYS A 44 -2.24 -7.53 -21.21
CA CYS A 44 -1.39 -6.39 -20.90
C CYS A 44 -1.07 -5.59 -22.17
N THR A 45 -1.24 -4.26 -22.10
CA THR A 45 -0.96 -3.34 -23.21
C THR A 45 0.48 -3.34 -23.70
N HIS A 46 1.46 -3.73 -22.86
CA HIS A 46 2.88 -3.77 -23.23
C HIS A 46 3.15 -4.71 -24.43
N TYR A 47 3.14 -6.03 -24.23
CA TYR A 47 3.36 -7.03 -25.30
C TYR A 47 2.20 -8.06 -25.41
N GLY A 48 0.99 -7.73 -24.97
CA GLY A 48 -0.18 -8.61 -25.11
C GLY A 48 -0.14 -9.89 -24.26
N ALA A 49 0.51 -9.84 -23.10
CA ALA A 49 0.57 -10.94 -22.14
C ALA A 49 -0.83 -11.22 -21.56
N PRO A 50 -1.32 -12.47 -21.49
CA PRO A 50 -2.61 -12.78 -20.86
C PRO A 50 -2.57 -12.45 -19.36
N LEU A 51 -3.34 -11.46 -18.91
CA LEU A 51 -3.28 -10.97 -17.53
C LEU A 51 -3.78 -12.00 -16.51
N LYS A 52 -4.66 -12.92 -16.93
CA LYS A 52 -5.12 -14.07 -16.13
C LYS A 52 -4.01 -15.02 -15.63
N ASN A 53 -2.81 -14.95 -16.24
CA ASN A 53 -1.65 -15.74 -15.82
C ASN A 53 -0.74 -14.94 -14.85
N GLY A 54 -1.09 -13.68 -14.55
CA GLY A 54 -0.39 -12.78 -13.64
C GLY A 54 -0.78 -12.97 -12.18
N VAL A 55 -0.53 -11.93 -11.39
CA VAL A 55 -0.93 -11.89 -9.96
C VAL A 55 -2.00 -10.81 -9.78
N LEU A 56 -3.16 -11.19 -9.25
CA LEU A 56 -4.09 -10.23 -8.66
C LEU A 56 -3.64 -9.96 -7.22
N THR A 57 -3.59 -8.68 -6.85
CA THR A 57 -3.18 -8.21 -5.52
C THR A 57 -4.38 -7.64 -4.77
N ALA A 58 -4.32 -7.67 -3.43
CA ALA A 58 -5.44 -7.31 -2.56
C ALA A 58 -5.74 -5.79 -2.52
N ASP A 59 -4.80 -4.97 -3.01
CA ASP A 59 -4.91 -3.52 -3.18
C ASP A 59 -5.59 -3.10 -4.49
N GLY A 60 -6.07 -4.04 -5.30
CA GLY A 60 -6.81 -3.74 -6.54
C GLY A 60 -5.94 -3.62 -7.78
N ARG A 61 -4.77 -4.27 -7.79
CA ARG A 61 -3.79 -4.23 -8.88
C ARG A 61 -3.60 -5.60 -9.53
N VAL A 62 -3.53 -5.64 -10.86
CA VAL A 62 -3.12 -6.83 -11.63
C VAL A 62 -1.70 -6.66 -12.17
N VAL A 63 -0.83 -7.62 -11.87
CA VAL A 63 0.60 -7.64 -12.22
C VAL A 63 0.83 -8.54 -13.45
N CYS A 64 1.41 -7.97 -14.50
CA CYS A 64 1.69 -8.68 -15.76
C CYS A 64 2.76 -9.78 -15.59
N PRO A 65 2.46 -11.05 -15.96
CA PRO A 65 3.32 -12.20 -15.69
C PRO A 65 4.64 -12.24 -16.48
N TRP A 66 4.80 -11.39 -17.50
CA TRP A 66 6.00 -11.37 -18.34
C TRP A 66 7.00 -10.27 -17.98
N HIS A 67 6.53 -9.15 -17.42
CA HIS A 67 7.37 -7.94 -17.27
C HIS A 67 7.05 -7.08 -16.02
N GLY A 68 6.14 -7.50 -15.14
CA GLY A 68 5.80 -6.73 -13.93
C GLY A 68 4.80 -5.58 -14.11
N ALA A 69 4.46 -5.16 -15.33
CA ALA A 69 3.50 -4.07 -15.60
C ALA A 69 2.22 -4.19 -14.76
N CYS A 70 1.95 -3.18 -13.94
CA CYS A 70 0.85 -3.17 -12.99
C CYS A 70 -0.27 -2.24 -13.46
N PHE A 71 -1.51 -2.69 -13.32
CA PHE A 71 -2.70 -1.91 -13.67
C PHE A 71 -3.72 -1.94 -12.54
N ASN A 72 -4.39 -0.81 -12.31
CA ASN A 72 -5.55 -0.73 -11.45
C ASN A 72 -6.73 -1.51 -12.06
N VAL A 73 -7.31 -2.49 -11.35
CA VAL A 73 -8.39 -3.31 -11.91
C VAL A 73 -9.75 -2.62 -11.94
N CYS A 74 -9.91 -1.48 -11.25
CA CYS A 74 -11.14 -0.69 -11.27
C CYS A 74 -11.16 0.26 -12.47
N THR A 75 -10.06 1.00 -12.71
CA THR A 75 -10.00 2.05 -13.75
C THR A 75 -9.29 1.64 -15.03
N GLY A 76 -8.46 0.59 -14.97
CA GLY A 76 -7.53 0.19 -16.02
C GLY A 76 -6.25 1.04 -16.10
N ASP A 77 -6.11 2.06 -15.26
CA ASP A 77 -4.94 2.97 -15.28
C ASP A 77 -3.64 2.22 -14.93
N ILE A 78 -2.51 2.73 -15.41
CA ILE A 78 -1.18 2.16 -15.16
C ILE A 78 -0.76 2.54 -13.73
N GLU A 79 -0.35 1.55 -12.93
CA GLU A 79 0.22 1.77 -11.61
C GLU A 79 1.73 1.45 -11.54
N ASP A 80 2.24 0.59 -12.44
CA ASP A 80 3.68 0.38 -12.63
C ASP A 80 3.99 -0.06 -14.07
N ALA A 81 5.19 0.29 -14.48
CA ALA A 81 5.80 0.04 -15.78
C ALA A 81 6.02 -1.47 -16.08
N PRO A 82 6.18 -1.94 -17.33
CA PRO A 82 6.34 -1.23 -18.63
C PRO A 82 5.07 -0.96 -19.45
N ALA A 83 3.88 -0.85 -18.87
CA ALA A 83 2.70 -0.52 -19.69
C ALA A 83 2.86 0.85 -20.39
N PRO A 84 2.72 0.94 -21.73
CA PRO A 84 2.73 2.22 -22.46
C PRO A 84 1.33 2.82 -22.60
N ASP A 85 0.29 2.09 -22.21
CA ASP A 85 -1.12 2.46 -22.36
C ASP A 85 -1.95 1.84 -21.23
N ALA A 86 -3.00 2.52 -20.79
CA ALA A 86 -3.97 2.00 -19.82
C ALA A 86 -4.82 0.87 -20.44
N LEU A 87 -5.32 -0.06 -19.62
CA LEU A 87 -6.35 -1.02 -20.04
C LEU A 87 -7.69 -0.30 -20.23
N HIS A 88 -8.57 -0.84 -21.07
CA HIS A 88 -9.98 -0.55 -20.95
C HIS A 88 -10.51 -1.12 -19.62
N SER A 89 -11.31 -0.35 -18.90
CA SER A 89 -12.22 -0.84 -17.86
C SER A 89 -13.64 -0.90 -18.44
N PHE A 90 -14.42 -1.91 -18.04
CA PHE A 90 -15.76 -2.18 -18.54
C PHE A 90 -16.76 -2.19 -17.39
N ALA A 91 -17.96 -1.69 -17.64
CA ALA A 91 -19.02 -1.71 -16.63
C ALA A 91 -19.48 -3.16 -16.39
N VAL A 92 -19.68 -3.52 -15.12
CA VAL A 92 -20.15 -4.83 -14.68
C VAL A 92 -21.47 -4.66 -13.94
N ASN A 93 -22.40 -5.58 -14.16
CA ASN A 93 -23.63 -5.70 -13.39
C ASN A 93 -23.88 -7.18 -13.04
N ILE A 94 -24.55 -7.45 -11.94
CA ILE A 94 -24.89 -8.80 -11.50
C ILE A 94 -26.41 -8.91 -11.40
N SER A 95 -27.00 -9.82 -12.18
CA SER A 95 -28.44 -10.07 -12.25
C SER A 95 -28.71 -11.56 -12.43
N ASP A 96 -29.75 -12.08 -11.78
CA ASP A 96 -30.17 -13.50 -11.86
C ASP A 96 -29.04 -14.53 -11.62
N GLY A 97 -28.05 -14.16 -10.79
CA GLY A 97 -26.88 -14.99 -10.51
C GLY A 97 -25.88 -15.10 -11.67
N GLN A 98 -25.94 -14.18 -12.64
CA GLN A 98 -25.00 -14.04 -13.74
C GLN A 98 -24.25 -12.72 -13.66
N ILE A 99 -22.98 -12.73 -14.05
CA ILE A 99 -22.15 -11.55 -14.26
C ILE A 99 -22.36 -11.10 -15.70
N HIS A 100 -22.87 -9.87 -15.86
CA HIS A 100 -23.03 -9.19 -17.13
C HIS A 100 -21.95 -8.12 -17.27
N VAL A 101 -21.30 -8.06 -18.43
CA VAL A 101 -20.35 -7.01 -18.77
C VAL A 101 -20.94 -6.14 -19.89
N THR A 102 -20.72 -4.84 -19.81
CA THR A 102 -21.07 -3.87 -20.86
C THR A 102 -19.81 -3.25 -21.44
N ALA A 103 -19.56 -3.50 -22.72
CA ALA A 103 -18.38 -3.05 -23.45
C ALA A 103 -18.71 -2.80 -24.92
N ASP A 104 -17.94 -1.97 -25.62
CA ASP A 104 -17.90 -2.03 -27.08
C ASP A 104 -17.12 -3.30 -27.48
N PRO A 105 -17.67 -4.22 -28.30
CA PRO A 105 -16.97 -5.45 -28.68
C PRO A 105 -15.59 -5.21 -29.30
N SER A 106 -15.38 -4.08 -29.96
CA SER A 106 -14.07 -3.73 -30.54
C SER A 106 -12.97 -3.52 -29.47
N ASN A 107 -13.33 -3.10 -28.25
CA ASN A 107 -12.41 -2.90 -27.13
C ASN A 107 -12.07 -4.19 -26.37
N THR A 108 -12.73 -5.31 -26.68
CA THR A 108 -12.44 -6.62 -26.06
C THR A 108 -11.55 -7.50 -26.95
N LEU A 109 -11.19 -7.04 -28.15
CA LEU A 109 -10.32 -7.75 -29.09
C LEU A 109 -8.85 -7.62 -28.71
N LYS A 110 -8.04 -8.67 -28.93
CA LYS A 110 -6.60 -8.62 -28.65
C LYS A 110 -5.83 -7.58 -29.50
N ALA A 111 -6.42 -7.10 -30.60
CA ALA A 111 -5.86 -6.03 -31.42
C ALA A 111 -6.06 -4.61 -30.83
N ASN A 112 -6.92 -4.46 -29.81
CA ASN A 112 -7.33 -3.17 -29.24
C ASN A 112 -7.47 -3.33 -27.73
N LEU A 113 -6.33 -3.38 -27.04
CA LEU A 113 -6.22 -3.62 -25.60
C LEU A 113 -6.22 -2.34 -24.77
N ALA A 114 -5.97 -1.21 -25.43
CA ALA A 114 -5.49 0.03 -24.86
C ALA A 114 -6.59 1.09 -24.84
N ARG A 115 -6.90 1.63 -23.66
CA ARG A 115 -7.75 2.80 -23.54
C ARG A 115 -6.95 4.04 -23.98
N PRO A 116 -7.46 4.87 -24.90
CA PRO A 116 -6.84 6.14 -25.26
C PRO A 116 -6.59 7.06 -24.03
N PRO A 117 -5.61 7.96 -24.12
CA PRO A 117 -5.30 8.93 -23.07
C PRO A 117 -6.46 9.90 -22.82
N LYS A 118 -6.55 10.42 -21.60
CA LYS A 118 -7.52 11.44 -21.18
C LYS A 118 -6.99 12.84 -21.49
N LEU A 119 -7.02 13.22 -22.76
CA LEU A 119 -6.67 14.57 -23.21
C LEU A 119 -7.72 15.58 -22.70
N VAL A 120 -7.36 16.40 -21.71
CA VAL A 120 -8.30 17.25 -20.96
C VAL A 120 -8.77 18.47 -21.76
N THR A 121 -7.95 18.96 -22.69
CA THR A 121 -8.14 20.24 -23.39
C THR A 121 -7.59 20.24 -24.81
N THR A 122 -8.11 21.09 -25.69
CA THR A 122 -7.46 21.45 -26.96
C THR A 122 -6.28 22.39 -26.72
N ALA A 123 -5.11 22.07 -27.28
CA ALA A 123 -3.91 22.89 -27.11
C ALA A 123 -3.98 24.24 -27.86
N THR A 124 -3.25 25.22 -27.34
CA THR A 124 -3.01 26.53 -27.95
C THR A 124 -1.75 26.51 -28.82
N THR A 125 -1.66 27.46 -29.76
CA THR A 125 -0.55 27.58 -30.73
C THR A 125 0.21 28.90 -30.61
N SER A 126 0.12 29.56 -29.45
CA SER A 126 0.73 30.86 -29.13
C SER A 126 1.74 30.70 -28.00
N GLY A 127 2.80 31.51 -28.02
CA GLY A 127 3.95 31.37 -27.11
C GLY A 127 5.01 30.40 -27.66
N HIS A 128 6.07 30.22 -26.86
CA HIS A 128 7.15 29.27 -27.10
C HIS A 128 6.92 27.94 -26.35
N GLY A 129 6.25 27.98 -25.20
CA GLY A 129 5.87 26.81 -24.41
C GLY A 129 7.04 25.95 -23.93
N VAL A 130 6.81 24.63 -23.90
CA VAL A 130 7.78 23.63 -23.45
C VAL A 130 8.64 23.16 -24.63
N VAL A 131 9.96 23.22 -24.47
CA VAL A 131 10.92 22.55 -25.37
C VAL A 131 11.52 21.34 -24.67
N ILE A 132 11.55 20.19 -25.35
CA ILE A 132 12.12 18.93 -24.83
C ILE A 132 13.31 18.51 -25.69
N VAL A 133 14.49 18.40 -25.09
CA VAL A 133 15.73 17.97 -25.76
C VAL A 133 15.96 16.48 -25.50
N GLY A 134 15.64 15.63 -26.48
CA GLY A 134 15.83 14.18 -26.44
C GLY A 134 14.70 13.41 -27.12
N GLY A 135 14.98 12.15 -27.50
CA GLY A 135 14.02 11.19 -28.09
C GLY A 135 13.94 9.89 -27.30
N GLY A 136 13.86 9.97 -25.96
CA GLY A 136 13.83 8.81 -25.07
C GLY A 136 12.43 8.49 -24.53
N SER A 137 12.35 7.47 -23.68
CA SER A 137 11.16 7.20 -22.85
C SER A 137 10.78 8.42 -22.00
N ALA A 138 11.76 9.11 -21.42
CA ALA A 138 11.55 10.35 -20.67
C ALA A 138 10.82 11.42 -21.50
N THR A 139 11.21 11.63 -22.76
CA THR A 139 10.52 12.53 -23.71
C THR A 139 9.06 12.12 -23.90
N PHE A 140 8.82 10.81 -24.11
CA PHE A 140 7.50 10.28 -24.38
C PHE A 140 6.56 10.48 -23.17
N HIS A 141 6.96 10.06 -21.97
CA HIS A 141 6.11 10.18 -20.79
C HIS A 141 5.96 11.65 -20.32
N ALA A 142 6.93 12.53 -20.57
CA ALA A 142 6.75 13.97 -20.34
C ALA A 142 5.65 14.57 -21.23
N VAL A 143 5.60 14.20 -22.53
CA VAL A 143 4.55 14.63 -23.46
C VAL A 143 3.17 14.15 -23.03
N GLU A 144 3.04 12.89 -22.61
CA GLU A 144 1.77 12.36 -22.13
C GLU A 144 1.34 13.00 -20.81
N SER A 145 2.26 13.06 -19.82
CA SER A 145 1.98 13.66 -18.50
C SER A 145 1.51 15.12 -18.62
N LEU A 146 2.15 15.93 -19.46
CA LEU A 146 1.73 17.31 -19.72
C LEU A 146 0.29 17.37 -20.25
N ARG A 147 -0.08 16.54 -21.23
CA ARG A 147 -1.40 16.60 -21.87
C ARG A 147 -2.52 15.94 -21.06
N GLU A 148 -2.24 14.88 -20.29
CA GLU A 148 -3.22 14.26 -19.39
C GLU A 148 -3.47 15.09 -18.12
N ASN A 149 -2.51 15.90 -17.69
CA ASN A 149 -2.71 16.86 -16.58
C ASN A 149 -3.13 18.27 -17.07
N GLY A 150 -3.47 18.43 -18.36
CA GLY A 150 -4.15 19.62 -18.87
C GLY A 150 -3.28 20.81 -19.27
N TYR A 151 -1.94 20.68 -19.36
CA TYR A 151 -1.10 21.75 -19.93
C TYR A 151 -1.50 22.01 -21.39
N THR A 152 -1.90 23.26 -21.67
CA THR A 152 -2.47 23.69 -22.97
C THR A 152 -1.45 24.32 -23.91
N GLY A 153 -0.27 24.70 -23.46
CA GLY A 153 0.70 25.45 -24.28
C GLY A 153 1.39 24.61 -25.38
N PRO A 154 2.20 25.23 -26.24
CA PRO A 154 3.03 24.51 -27.21
C PRO A 154 3.97 23.49 -26.53
N ILE A 155 4.25 22.39 -27.25
CA ILE A 155 5.31 21.43 -26.91
C ILE A 155 6.13 21.17 -28.18
N THR A 156 7.44 21.46 -28.13
CA THR A 156 8.39 21.14 -29.21
C THR A 156 9.39 20.07 -28.76
N ILE A 157 9.56 19.01 -29.55
CA ILE A 157 10.48 17.91 -29.26
C ILE A 157 11.66 17.98 -30.23
N LEU A 158 12.89 18.01 -29.70
CA LEU A 158 14.13 18.13 -30.46
C LEU A 158 14.97 16.86 -30.25
N THR A 159 15.21 16.08 -31.31
CA THR A 159 16.02 14.85 -31.22
C THR A 159 16.98 14.67 -32.39
N LYS A 160 18.21 14.22 -32.08
CA LYS A 160 19.25 13.89 -33.08
C LYS A 160 18.97 12.58 -33.83
N GLU A 161 18.02 11.78 -33.35
CA GLU A 161 17.59 10.53 -34.00
C GLU A 161 16.56 10.79 -35.09
N LYS A 162 16.47 9.87 -36.07
CA LYS A 162 15.70 10.05 -37.32
C LYS A 162 14.26 9.51 -37.25
N HIS A 163 13.75 9.25 -36.05
CA HIS A 163 12.45 8.65 -35.74
C HIS A 163 11.86 9.30 -34.49
N THR A 164 10.60 8.98 -34.14
CA THR A 164 10.00 9.48 -32.89
C THR A 164 10.60 8.80 -31.65
N PRO A 165 10.19 9.13 -30.40
CA PRO A 165 10.65 8.43 -29.21
C PRO A 165 10.41 6.92 -29.27
N VAL A 166 11.44 6.14 -28.96
CA VAL A 166 11.48 4.68 -29.12
C VAL A 166 11.71 3.94 -27.80
N ASP A 167 11.08 2.77 -27.69
CA ASP A 167 11.40 1.76 -26.68
C ASP A 167 12.77 1.13 -26.96
N ARG A 168 13.80 1.68 -26.31
CA ARG A 168 15.19 1.20 -26.39
C ARG A 168 15.38 -0.19 -25.79
N THR A 169 14.47 -0.66 -24.92
CA THR A 169 14.64 -1.95 -24.21
C THR A 169 14.54 -3.15 -25.14
N LYS A 170 13.94 -2.98 -26.32
CA LYS A 170 13.86 -3.97 -27.42
C LYS A 170 15.16 -4.13 -28.20
N LEU A 171 16.03 -3.09 -28.23
CA LEU A 171 17.25 -3.06 -29.03
C LEU A 171 18.19 -4.21 -28.65
N SER A 172 18.44 -4.40 -27.35
CA SER A 172 19.32 -5.46 -26.82
C SER A 172 18.69 -6.86 -26.86
N LYS A 173 17.38 -6.97 -26.59
CA LYS A 173 16.67 -8.25 -26.43
C LYS A 173 16.44 -9.01 -27.74
N SER A 174 16.33 -8.31 -28.87
CA SER A 174 16.07 -8.96 -30.17
C SER A 174 16.83 -8.37 -31.36
N LEU A 175 17.71 -7.37 -31.14
CA LEU A 175 18.35 -6.58 -32.21
C LEU A 175 17.32 -5.99 -33.19
N MET A 176 16.20 -5.52 -32.63
CA MET A 176 15.08 -4.95 -33.39
C MET A 176 15.52 -3.69 -34.14
N SER A 177 15.54 -3.78 -35.47
CA SER A 177 16.06 -2.77 -36.39
C SER A 177 14.98 -1.94 -37.10
N ASP A 178 13.71 -2.26 -36.87
CA ASP A 178 12.53 -1.62 -37.48
C ASP A 178 11.94 -0.55 -36.54
N ALA A 179 12.05 0.71 -36.94
CA ALA A 179 11.57 1.86 -36.17
C ALA A 179 10.07 1.75 -35.87
N SER A 180 9.26 1.28 -36.82
CA SER A 180 7.80 1.18 -36.68
C SER A 180 7.34 0.19 -35.60
N LYS A 181 8.25 -0.67 -35.12
CA LYS A 181 8.03 -1.60 -34.01
C LYS A 181 8.63 -1.11 -32.67
N LEU A 182 9.39 -0.02 -32.71
CA LEU A 182 10.04 0.61 -31.55
C LEU A 182 9.36 1.91 -31.12
N GLU A 183 8.82 2.71 -32.03
CA GLU A 183 8.17 3.99 -31.73
C GLU A 183 7.04 3.79 -30.71
N TYR A 184 7.05 4.56 -29.61
CA TYR A 184 5.96 4.55 -28.62
C TYR A 184 4.66 5.11 -29.24
N ARG A 185 4.80 6.14 -30.08
CA ARG A 185 3.73 6.82 -30.82
C ARG A 185 4.29 7.28 -32.17
N SER A 186 3.50 7.14 -33.24
CA SER A 186 3.90 7.67 -34.55
C SER A 186 3.94 9.20 -34.56
N ALA A 187 4.66 9.79 -35.53
CA ALA A 187 4.71 11.25 -35.69
C ALA A 187 3.31 11.86 -35.94
N SER A 188 2.41 11.13 -36.59
CA SER A 188 1.01 11.55 -36.78
C SER A 188 0.22 11.58 -35.47
N VAL A 189 0.41 10.60 -34.58
CA VAL A 189 -0.24 10.57 -33.26
C VAL A 189 0.29 11.71 -32.38
N LEU A 190 1.61 11.88 -32.29
CA LEU A 190 2.24 12.96 -31.53
C LEU A 190 1.80 14.36 -31.99
N LYS A 191 1.58 14.55 -33.29
CA LYS A 191 1.11 15.82 -33.85
C LYS A 191 -0.40 16.04 -33.70
N ILE A 192 -1.22 15.02 -33.94
CA ILE A 192 -2.69 15.17 -34.02
C ILE A 192 -3.37 15.02 -32.66
N GLN A 193 -2.93 14.07 -31.83
CA GLN A 193 -3.53 13.81 -30.52
C GLN A 193 -2.87 14.66 -29.42
N TYR A 194 -1.54 14.64 -29.34
CA TYR A 194 -0.79 15.34 -28.29
C TYR A 194 -0.42 16.78 -28.66
N ALA A 195 -0.79 17.26 -29.85
CA ALA A 195 -0.52 18.62 -30.34
C ALA A 195 0.94 19.06 -30.11
N THR A 196 1.90 18.22 -30.56
CA THR A 196 3.34 18.49 -30.45
C THR A 196 3.97 18.82 -31.81
N ASN A 197 5.08 19.57 -31.75
CA ASN A 197 5.96 19.84 -32.88
C ASN A 197 7.25 19.01 -32.74
N ILE A 198 7.31 17.82 -33.36
CA ILE A 198 8.50 16.97 -33.30
C ILE A 198 9.48 17.26 -34.45
N ARG A 199 10.75 17.47 -34.10
CA ARG A 199 11.87 17.71 -35.01
C ARG A 199 12.90 16.60 -34.83
N VAL A 200 13.06 15.78 -35.88
CA VAL A 200 13.97 14.63 -35.93
C VAL A 200 15.24 14.98 -36.71
N GLY A 201 16.36 14.34 -36.36
CA GLY A 201 17.66 14.56 -36.98
C GLY A 201 18.35 15.90 -36.62
N VAL A 202 17.86 16.65 -35.63
CA VAL A 202 18.44 17.94 -35.18
C VAL A 202 19.18 17.78 -33.85
N THR A 203 20.37 18.37 -33.75
CA THR A 203 21.25 18.19 -32.58
C THR A 203 21.31 19.47 -31.75
N ALA A 204 20.89 19.40 -30.49
CA ALA A 204 21.20 20.45 -29.51
C ALA A 204 22.71 20.49 -29.25
N THR A 205 23.32 21.64 -29.48
CA THR A 205 24.78 21.86 -29.42
C THR A 205 25.22 22.76 -28.27
N SER A 206 24.33 23.65 -27.80
CA SER A 206 24.44 24.36 -26.53
C SER A 206 23.07 24.87 -26.08
N ILE A 207 22.97 25.35 -24.84
CA ILE A 207 21.81 26.10 -24.34
C ILE A 207 22.25 27.52 -24.00
N ASP A 208 21.45 28.50 -24.42
CA ASP A 208 21.49 29.87 -23.96
C ASP A 208 20.39 30.05 -22.90
N PHE A 209 20.79 30.12 -21.63
CA PHE A 209 19.86 30.28 -20.51
C PHE A 209 19.43 31.73 -20.27
N GLU A 210 20.17 32.72 -20.79
CA GLU A 210 19.88 34.15 -20.63
C GLU A 210 18.77 34.57 -21.59
N ASN A 211 18.87 34.16 -22.86
CA ASN A 211 17.87 34.43 -23.90
C ASN A 211 16.85 33.29 -24.09
N LYS A 212 16.80 32.33 -23.14
CA LYS A 212 15.95 31.12 -23.13
C LYS A 212 15.88 30.40 -24.50
N GLN A 213 17.02 29.95 -25.03
CA GLN A 213 17.13 29.33 -26.35
C GLN A 213 17.96 28.03 -26.37
N VAL A 214 17.46 27.02 -27.09
CA VAL A 214 18.22 25.81 -27.47
C VAL A 214 18.95 26.08 -28.79
N VAL A 215 20.27 25.90 -28.84
CA VAL A 215 21.10 26.16 -30.03
C VAL A 215 21.30 24.87 -30.83
N LEU A 216 20.89 24.86 -32.10
CA LEU A 216 20.88 23.67 -32.96
C LEU A 216 22.01 23.64 -34.00
N ASP A 217 22.45 22.41 -34.29
CA ASP A 217 23.30 22.00 -35.43
C ASP A 217 24.56 22.85 -35.65
N GLY A 218 25.14 23.35 -34.56
CA GLY A 218 26.36 24.16 -34.54
C GLY A 218 26.12 25.67 -34.67
N GLY A 219 24.99 26.18 -34.16
CA GLY A 219 24.63 27.60 -34.21
C GLY A 219 23.93 28.03 -35.50
N LYS A 220 23.36 27.08 -36.26
CA LYS A 220 22.64 27.38 -37.51
C LYS A 220 21.22 27.87 -37.28
N GLU A 221 20.64 27.50 -36.14
CA GLU A 221 19.26 27.81 -35.75
C GLU A 221 19.16 27.82 -34.23
N THR A 222 18.23 28.59 -33.68
CA THR A 222 17.86 28.53 -32.26
C THR A 222 16.37 28.29 -32.09
N VAL A 223 15.98 27.67 -30.97
CA VAL A 223 14.59 27.42 -30.59
C VAL A 223 14.35 27.99 -29.21
N ALA A 224 13.58 29.08 -29.14
CA ALA A 224 13.20 29.71 -27.88
C ALA A 224 12.21 28.84 -27.07
N TYR A 225 12.24 28.98 -25.75
CA TYR A 225 11.36 28.25 -24.82
C TYR A 225 10.83 29.16 -23.70
N GLU A 226 9.68 28.82 -23.13
CA GLU A 226 9.25 29.32 -21.82
C GLU A 226 9.81 28.41 -20.72
N LYS A 227 9.69 27.09 -20.90
CA LYS A 227 10.20 26.02 -20.03
C LYS A 227 11.00 24.98 -20.84
N LEU A 228 12.08 24.42 -20.28
CA LEU A 228 13.00 23.50 -20.97
C LEU A 228 13.14 22.16 -20.21
N ILE A 229 12.93 21.04 -20.90
CA ILE A 229 13.13 19.69 -20.35
C ILE A 229 14.32 19.01 -21.05
N LEU A 230 15.36 18.72 -20.27
CA LEU A 230 16.57 18.02 -20.71
C LEU A 230 16.38 16.51 -20.52
N ALA A 231 16.08 15.80 -21.61
CA ALA A 231 15.86 14.35 -21.66
C ALA A 231 16.79 13.59 -22.65
N PRO A 232 18.09 13.95 -22.81
CA PRO A 232 18.95 13.35 -23.84
C PRO A 232 19.37 11.90 -23.53
N GLY A 233 19.21 11.46 -22.27
CA GLY A 233 19.66 10.16 -21.79
C GLY A 233 21.19 10.06 -21.71
N GLY A 234 21.74 8.86 -21.85
CA GLY A 234 23.18 8.62 -21.90
C GLY A 234 23.72 8.08 -23.24
N GLU A 235 25.04 8.09 -23.37
CA GLU A 235 25.82 7.58 -24.51
C GLU A 235 26.73 6.41 -24.06
N PRO A 236 26.95 5.36 -24.87
CA PRO A 236 27.83 4.26 -24.51
C PRO A 236 29.28 4.71 -24.30
N ARG A 237 29.92 4.19 -23.26
CA ARG A 237 31.37 4.35 -23.08
C ARG A 237 32.11 3.44 -24.07
N LYS A 238 33.15 3.97 -24.73
CA LYS A 238 34.21 3.17 -25.35
C LYS A 238 35.36 2.99 -24.37
N LEU A 239 36.11 1.90 -24.50
CA LEU A 239 37.41 1.77 -23.82
C LEU A 239 38.47 2.60 -24.58
N PRO A 240 39.28 3.44 -23.90
CA PRO A 240 40.37 4.19 -24.52
C PRO A 240 41.58 3.28 -24.75
N ILE A 241 41.46 2.34 -25.69
CA ILE A 241 42.48 1.36 -26.06
C ILE A 241 42.75 1.40 -27.57
N PRO A 242 43.96 1.02 -28.05
CA PRO A 242 44.24 0.96 -29.48
C PRO A 242 43.26 0.02 -30.20
N GLY A 243 42.77 0.44 -31.36
CA GLY A 243 41.80 -0.31 -32.18
C GLY A 243 40.32 -0.19 -31.75
N ALA A 244 39.97 0.61 -30.74
CA ALA A 244 38.58 0.80 -30.30
C ALA A 244 37.65 1.52 -31.31
N ASP A 245 38.22 2.08 -32.39
CA ASP A 245 37.50 2.81 -33.45
C ASP A 245 37.48 2.10 -34.81
N ALA A 246 37.86 0.81 -34.86
CA ALA A 246 37.69 -0.02 -36.04
C ALA A 246 36.20 -0.21 -36.42
N GLN A 247 35.91 -0.33 -37.72
CA GLN A 247 34.55 -0.27 -38.28
C GLN A 247 33.63 -1.40 -37.81
N ASN A 248 34.19 -2.53 -37.39
CA ASN A 248 33.49 -3.69 -36.84
C ASN A 248 33.56 -3.77 -35.30
N VAL A 249 33.85 -2.66 -34.62
CA VAL A 249 33.79 -2.50 -33.16
C VAL A 249 32.56 -1.64 -32.81
N PHE A 250 31.51 -2.30 -32.35
CA PHE A 250 30.19 -1.69 -32.13
C PHE A 250 29.93 -1.37 -30.66
N VAL A 251 29.00 -0.44 -30.41
CA VAL A 251 28.29 -0.23 -29.14
C VAL A 251 26.79 -0.48 -29.37
N LEU A 252 25.93 -0.33 -28.36
CA LEU A 252 24.47 -0.37 -28.55
C LEU A 252 23.75 0.71 -27.74
N ARG A 253 23.12 1.68 -28.43
CA ARG A 253 22.19 2.66 -27.83
C ARG A 253 21.06 3.10 -28.76
N THR A 254 21.29 3.06 -30.07
CA THR A 254 20.41 3.52 -31.13
C THR A 254 19.88 2.34 -31.97
N LEU A 255 18.88 2.62 -32.81
CA LEU A 255 18.38 1.67 -33.80
C LEU A 255 19.41 1.35 -34.90
N GLU A 256 20.33 2.28 -35.21
CA GLU A 256 21.38 2.06 -36.22
C GLU A 256 22.46 1.10 -35.69
N ASP A 257 22.82 1.22 -34.40
CA ASP A 257 23.70 0.26 -33.73
C ASP A 257 23.12 -1.17 -33.80
N ALA A 258 21.83 -1.32 -33.52
CA ALA A 258 21.14 -2.61 -33.57
C ALA A 258 21.15 -3.23 -34.98
N LYS A 259 20.96 -2.41 -36.03
CA LYS A 259 21.14 -2.86 -37.43
C LYS A 259 22.56 -3.33 -37.71
N ASN A 260 23.55 -2.55 -37.29
CA ASN A 260 24.95 -2.82 -37.58
C ASN A 260 25.40 -4.13 -36.91
N ILE A 261 25.02 -4.34 -35.66
CA ILE A 261 25.24 -5.62 -34.94
C ILE A 261 24.45 -6.76 -35.60
N ASP A 262 23.18 -6.57 -35.96
CA ASP A 262 22.41 -7.62 -36.66
C ASP A 262 23.08 -8.04 -37.97
N ALA A 263 23.54 -7.07 -38.77
CA ALA A 263 24.12 -7.29 -40.08
C ALA A 263 25.39 -8.16 -40.03
N VAL A 264 26.23 -8.01 -39.00
CA VAL A 264 27.44 -8.84 -38.82
C VAL A 264 27.19 -10.14 -38.05
N ALA A 265 26.20 -10.19 -37.16
CA ALA A 265 25.90 -11.36 -36.33
C ALA A 265 25.14 -12.44 -37.12
N LYS A 266 25.85 -13.14 -38.02
CA LYS A 266 25.35 -14.21 -38.90
C LYS A 266 26.06 -15.56 -38.62
N GLU A 267 25.49 -16.66 -39.11
CA GLU A 267 26.00 -18.04 -38.92
C GLU A 267 27.48 -18.17 -39.30
N GLY A 268 28.27 -18.85 -38.47
CA GLY A 268 29.71 -19.07 -38.67
C GLY A 268 30.63 -17.90 -38.28
N LYS A 269 30.12 -16.74 -37.88
CA LYS A 269 30.96 -15.60 -37.42
C LYS A 269 31.44 -15.74 -35.98
N ARG A 270 32.58 -15.15 -35.66
CA ARG A 270 33.19 -15.10 -34.31
C ARG A 270 32.93 -13.74 -33.67
N MET A 271 32.38 -13.72 -32.46
CA MET A 271 32.01 -12.51 -31.73
C MET A 271 32.80 -12.38 -30.44
N VAL A 272 33.38 -11.21 -30.18
CA VAL A 272 33.84 -10.84 -28.83
C VAL A 272 32.90 -9.78 -28.22
N MET A 273 32.42 -10.04 -27.01
CA MET A 273 31.68 -9.10 -26.18
C MET A 273 32.59 -8.57 -25.08
N ILE A 274 32.70 -7.26 -24.96
CA ILE A 274 33.47 -6.59 -23.91
C ILE A 274 32.49 -6.01 -22.87
N GLY A 275 32.57 -6.50 -21.63
CA GLY A 275 31.64 -6.20 -20.54
C GLY A 275 30.70 -7.37 -20.24
N SER A 276 30.35 -7.54 -18.96
CA SER A 276 29.66 -8.71 -18.41
C SER A 276 28.31 -8.38 -17.72
N SER A 277 27.69 -7.25 -18.10
CA SER A 277 26.47 -6.70 -17.50
C SER A 277 25.23 -6.83 -18.42
N PHE A 278 24.10 -6.22 -18.05
CA PHE A 278 22.78 -6.39 -18.68
C PHE A 278 22.79 -6.31 -20.21
N ILE A 279 23.19 -5.18 -20.80
CA ILE A 279 23.19 -5.00 -22.26
C ILE A 279 24.08 -6.04 -22.96
N SER A 280 25.27 -6.31 -22.43
CA SER A 280 26.17 -7.33 -22.94
C SER A 280 25.53 -8.72 -22.98
N MET A 281 24.92 -9.14 -21.86
CA MET A 281 24.34 -10.47 -21.73
C MET A 281 23.00 -10.62 -22.47
N GLU A 282 22.20 -9.55 -22.59
CA GLU A 282 21.02 -9.54 -23.45
C GLU A 282 21.40 -9.72 -24.93
N ILE A 283 22.42 -9.02 -25.42
CA ILE A 283 22.91 -9.18 -26.81
C ILE A 283 23.42 -10.61 -27.02
N VAL A 284 24.23 -11.15 -26.09
CA VAL A 284 24.72 -12.54 -26.13
C VAL A 284 23.57 -13.55 -26.23
N ALA A 285 22.50 -13.36 -25.45
CA ALA A 285 21.30 -14.21 -25.52
C ALA A 285 20.53 -14.03 -26.85
N ALA A 286 20.44 -12.80 -27.37
CA ALA A 286 19.77 -12.49 -28.64
C ALA A 286 20.48 -13.08 -29.87
N VAL A 287 21.83 -13.21 -29.82
CA VAL A 287 22.61 -13.83 -30.90
C VAL A 287 22.89 -15.32 -30.70
N GLY A 288 22.75 -15.87 -29.49
CA GLY A 288 23.11 -17.27 -29.17
C GLY A 288 22.45 -18.33 -30.07
N LYS A 289 21.24 -18.06 -30.57
CA LYS A 289 20.52 -18.97 -31.50
C LYS A 289 20.97 -18.87 -32.97
N ARG A 290 21.88 -17.94 -33.30
CA ARG A 290 22.33 -17.65 -34.68
C ARG A 290 23.50 -18.52 -35.15
N LYS A 291 23.96 -19.48 -34.34
CA LYS A 291 25.10 -20.37 -34.62
C LYS A 291 26.39 -19.62 -35.01
N LEU A 292 26.77 -18.65 -34.19
CA LEU A 292 28.10 -18.05 -34.27
C LEU A 292 29.17 -19.14 -34.00
N ALA A 293 30.33 -19.06 -34.66
CA ALA A 293 31.43 -20.00 -34.49
C ALA A 293 32.11 -19.87 -33.11
N SER A 294 32.08 -18.68 -32.52
CA SER A 294 32.26 -18.50 -31.08
C SER A 294 31.57 -17.23 -30.59
N ILE A 295 31.25 -17.22 -29.30
CA ILE A 295 30.88 -16.03 -28.53
C ILE A 295 31.79 -16.01 -27.31
N ASP A 296 32.67 -15.02 -27.24
CA ASP A 296 33.69 -14.86 -26.22
C ASP A 296 33.40 -13.58 -25.42
N VAL A 297 33.07 -13.69 -24.13
CA VAL A 297 32.72 -12.57 -23.24
C VAL A 297 33.90 -12.24 -22.34
N ILE A 298 34.35 -10.99 -22.34
CA ILE A 298 35.47 -10.51 -21.51
C ILE A 298 34.92 -9.60 -20.40
N GLY A 299 35.26 -9.88 -19.14
CA GLY A 299 34.83 -9.12 -17.97
C GLY A 299 35.98 -8.88 -16.98
N MET A 300 35.90 -7.79 -16.21
CA MET A 300 36.91 -7.43 -15.19
C MET A 300 36.54 -7.96 -13.80
N GLU A 301 35.27 -8.29 -13.61
CA GLU A 301 34.68 -8.87 -12.41
C GLU A 301 35.10 -10.34 -12.22
N GLU A 302 34.87 -10.94 -11.05
CA GLU A 302 35.00 -12.41 -10.89
C GLU A 302 33.88 -13.12 -11.67
N THR A 303 32.69 -12.52 -11.74
CA THR A 303 31.54 -13.05 -12.50
C THR A 303 30.65 -11.98 -13.11
N PRO A 304 29.88 -12.31 -14.18
CA PRO A 304 28.83 -11.45 -14.73
C PRO A 304 27.86 -10.95 -13.65
N PHE A 305 27.40 -9.71 -13.79
CA PHE A 305 26.47 -9.03 -12.85
C PHE A 305 26.95 -8.89 -11.38
N GLU A 306 28.21 -9.19 -11.04
CA GLU A 306 28.69 -9.23 -9.65
C GLU A 306 28.34 -7.98 -8.82
N LEU A 307 28.50 -6.78 -9.39
CA LEU A 307 28.24 -5.50 -8.74
C LEU A 307 26.75 -5.22 -8.43
N VAL A 308 25.83 -5.99 -9.03
CA VAL A 308 24.37 -5.74 -8.95
C VAL A 308 23.60 -6.92 -8.34
N LEU A 309 24.00 -8.16 -8.65
CA LEU A 309 23.33 -9.39 -8.22
C LEU A 309 24.21 -10.29 -7.33
N GLY A 310 25.49 -9.95 -7.14
CA GLY A 310 26.43 -10.73 -6.33
C GLY A 310 26.95 -12.00 -7.02
N LYS A 311 28.04 -12.55 -6.46
CA LYS A 311 28.82 -13.65 -7.06
C LYS A 311 28.04 -14.95 -7.25
N GLU A 312 27.10 -15.28 -6.36
CA GLU A 312 26.35 -16.55 -6.46
C GLU A 312 25.40 -16.55 -7.67
N VAL A 313 24.68 -15.45 -7.88
CA VAL A 313 23.78 -15.25 -9.02
C VAL A 313 24.60 -15.12 -10.31
N GLY A 314 25.72 -14.38 -10.28
CA GLY A 314 26.66 -14.28 -11.38
C GLY A 314 27.19 -15.64 -11.85
N LYS A 315 27.65 -16.49 -10.93
CA LYS A 315 28.11 -17.86 -11.22
C LYS A 315 26.99 -18.75 -11.80
N ALA A 316 25.76 -18.61 -11.32
CA ALA A 316 24.61 -19.34 -11.88
C ALA A 316 24.28 -18.91 -13.31
N LEU A 317 24.28 -17.60 -13.59
CA LEU A 317 24.00 -17.04 -14.92
C LEU A 317 25.14 -17.30 -15.92
N GLN A 318 26.40 -17.21 -15.48
CA GLN A 318 27.56 -17.59 -16.31
C GLN A 318 27.45 -19.06 -16.75
N LYS A 319 27.26 -19.97 -15.79
CA LYS A 319 27.10 -21.42 -16.04
C LYS A 319 25.88 -21.76 -16.89
N HIS A 320 24.88 -20.88 -16.97
CA HIS A 320 23.75 -21.03 -17.90
C HIS A 320 24.16 -20.74 -19.36
N HIS A 321 25.00 -19.72 -19.58
CA HIS A 321 25.48 -19.33 -20.91
C HIS A 321 26.64 -20.22 -21.40
N GLU A 322 27.51 -20.69 -20.50
CA GLU A 322 28.57 -21.67 -20.82
C GLU A 322 27.99 -22.97 -21.40
N LYS A 323 26.84 -23.43 -20.87
CA LYS A 323 26.08 -24.57 -21.43
C LYS A 323 25.54 -24.34 -22.85
N GLN A 324 25.52 -23.09 -23.32
CA GLN A 324 25.11 -22.71 -24.68
C GLN A 324 26.33 -22.45 -25.59
N GLY A 325 27.55 -22.71 -25.12
CA GLY A 325 28.80 -22.53 -25.88
C GLY A 325 29.45 -21.15 -25.76
N VAL A 326 28.93 -20.27 -24.91
CA VAL A 326 29.56 -18.97 -24.61
C VAL A 326 30.79 -19.20 -23.74
N LYS A 327 31.93 -18.59 -24.11
CA LYS A 327 33.17 -18.63 -23.31
C LYS A 327 33.28 -17.35 -22.50
N PHE A 328 33.74 -17.46 -21.25
CA PHE A 328 33.94 -16.31 -20.37
C PHE A 328 35.41 -16.15 -19.98
N HIS A 329 35.93 -14.95 -20.22
CA HIS A 329 37.26 -14.48 -19.88
C HIS A 329 37.10 -13.43 -18.77
N MET A 330 36.81 -13.92 -17.56
CA MET A 330 36.59 -13.08 -16.37
C MET A 330 37.91 -12.62 -15.74
N GLN A 331 37.87 -11.63 -14.85
CA GLN A 331 39.03 -11.00 -14.21
C GLN A 331 40.12 -10.53 -15.20
N THR A 332 39.74 -10.28 -16.46
CA THR A 332 40.66 -10.14 -17.58
C THR A 332 40.75 -8.70 -18.05
N LYS A 333 41.97 -8.18 -18.16
CA LYS A 333 42.23 -6.84 -18.68
C LYS A 333 42.52 -6.90 -20.17
N ILE A 334 41.88 -6.02 -20.94
CA ILE A 334 42.15 -5.84 -22.37
C ILE A 334 43.31 -4.86 -22.55
N GLU A 335 44.24 -5.20 -23.45
CA GLU A 335 45.40 -4.38 -23.79
C GLU A 335 45.13 -3.52 -25.03
N LYS A 336 44.62 -4.15 -26.09
CA LYS A 336 44.23 -3.53 -27.37
C LYS A 336 43.26 -4.42 -28.13
N ILE A 337 42.62 -3.85 -29.15
CA ILE A 337 42.00 -4.62 -30.23
C ILE A 337 43.07 -4.83 -31.32
N ALA A 338 43.19 -6.06 -31.81
CA ALA A 338 44.10 -6.42 -32.89
C ALA A 338 43.42 -6.09 -34.24
N LEU A 339 44.16 -5.41 -35.11
CA LEU A 339 43.69 -4.92 -36.41
C LEU A 339 44.31 -5.77 -37.53
N LYS A 340 43.68 -5.78 -38.72
CA LYS A 340 44.19 -6.49 -39.90
C LYS A 340 45.41 -5.75 -40.48
N GLU A 341 46.47 -6.47 -40.80
CA GLU A 341 47.73 -5.87 -41.28
C GLU A 341 47.57 -5.07 -42.59
N ASP A 342 46.75 -5.54 -43.54
CA ASP A 342 46.45 -4.76 -44.77
C ASP A 342 45.26 -3.77 -44.62
N ASP A 343 44.62 -3.71 -43.45
CA ASP A 343 43.45 -2.83 -43.21
C ASP A 343 43.29 -2.53 -41.71
N GLU A 344 43.97 -1.47 -41.24
CA GLU A 344 43.90 -1.02 -39.85
C GLU A 344 42.48 -0.57 -39.42
N THR A 345 41.52 -0.48 -40.34
CA THR A 345 40.13 -0.15 -39.99
C THR A 345 39.30 -1.36 -39.58
N VAL A 346 39.84 -2.59 -39.65
CA VAL A 346 39.13 -3.84 -39.35
C VAL A 346 39.79 -4.59 -38.19
N ALA A 347 39.02 -4.83 -37.13
CA ALA A 347 39.40 -5.68 -36.00
C ALA A 347 39.34 -7.17 -36.37
N VAL A 348 40.38 -7.92 -35.97
CA VAL A 348 40.53 -9.37 -36.20
C VAL A 348 40.72 -10.17 -34.89
N GLY A 349 40.86 -9.49 -33.76
CA GLY A 349 40.90 -10.09 -32.44
C GLY A 349 40.95 -9.08 -31.30
N VAL A 350 40.91 -9.55 -30.07
CA VAL A 350 41.10 -8.74 -28.85
C VAL A 350 42.26 -9.31 -28.04
N VAL A 351 43.20 -8.46 -27.66
CA VAL A 351 44.44 -8.87 -26.97
C VAL A 351 44.24 -8.78 -25.46
N VAL A 352 44.47 -9.89 -24.78
CA VAL A 352 44.31 -10.07 -23.34
C VAL A 352 45.44 -10.95 -22.79
N ASN A 353 46.11 -10.49 -21.73
CA ASN A 353 47.19 -11.22 -21.06
C ASN A 353 48.30 -11.73 -22.02
N GLY A 354 48.59 -10.99 -23.09
CA GLY A 354 49.52 -11.39 -24.16
C GLY A 354 48.98 -12.37 -25.22
N GLU A 355 47.78 -12.94 -25.04
CA GLU A 355 47.11 -13.79 -26.04
C GLU A 355 46.11 -12.97 -26.88
N THR A 356 45.73 -13.47 -28.07
CA THR A 356 44.71 -12.83 -28.93
C THR A 356 43.50 -13.75 -29.08
N ILE A 357 42.34 -13.31 -28.57
CA ILE A 357 41.04 -13.94 -28.84
C ILE A 357 40.59 -13.49 -30.24
N PRO A 358 40.50 -14.36 -31.26
CA PRO A 358 40.25 -13.93 -32.63
C PRO A 358 38.75 -13.71 -32.90
N CYS A 359 38.39 -12.61 -33.56
CA CYS A 359 37.01 -12.20 -33.80
C CYS A 359 36.79 -11.76 -35.26
N ASP A 360 35.52 -11.73 -35.68
CA ASP A 360 35.10 -11.08 -36.93
C ASP A 360 34.37 -9.75 -36.66
N PHE A 361 33.90 -9.54 -35.43
CA PHE A 361 33.39 -8.27 -34.91
C PHE A 361 33.47 -8.25 -33.37
N VAL A 362 33.45 -7.03 -32.81
CA VAL A 362 33.47 -6.78 -31.37
C VAL A 362 32.24 -5.96 -30.98
N VAL A 363 31.68 -6.18 -29.79
CA VAL A 363 30.66 -5.31 -29.19
C VAL A 363 31.11 -4.86 -27.80
N MET A 364 31.06 -3.56 -27.52
CA MET A 364 31.38 -2.97 -26.21
C MET A 364 30.10 -2.61 -25.44
N GLY A 365 29.97 -3.17 -24.23
CA GLY A 365 28.92 -2.89 -23.24
C GLY A 365 29.49 -2.42 -21.90
N VAL A 366 30.51 -1.55 -21.93
CA VAL A 366 31.29 -1.12 -20.75
C VAL A 366 30.67 0.06 -19.98
N GLY A 367 29.33 0.09 -19.92
CA GLY A 367 28.55 1.13 -19.25
C GLY A 367 28.27 2.38 -20.09
N VAL A 368 27.57 3.33 -19.48
CA VAL A 368 27.02 4.53 -20.13
C VAL A 368 27.52 5.80 -19.42
N ALA A 369 27.58 6.92 -20.13
CA ALA A 369 27.81 8.25 -19.57
C ALA A 369 26.61 9.17 -19.89
N PRO A 370 26.20 10.08 -18.99
CA PRO A 370 25.22 11.13 -19.27
C PRO A 370 25.54 11.91 -20.57
N ALA A 371 24.53 12.12 -21.43
CA ALA A 371 24.68 12.84 -22.69
C ALA A 371 24.65 14.36 -22.50
N THR A 372 25.41 14.88 -21.54
CA THR A 372 25.40 16.27 -21.04
C THR A 372 26.47 17.16 -21.70
N GLN A 373 27.25 16.65 -22.65
CA GLN A 373 28.40 17.34 -23.24
C GLN A 373 28.06 18.70 -23.88
N PHE A 374 26.83 18.91 -24.33
CA PHE A 374 26.36 20.21 -24.87
C PHE A 374 26.09 21.28 -23.80
N LEU A 375 26.03 20.91 -22.51
CA LEU A 375 25.81 21.84 -21.39
C LEU A 375 27.13 22.40 -20.83
N LYS A 376 28.27 21.80 -21.18
CA LYS A 376 29.59 22.05 -20.57
C LYS A 376 29.97 23.54 -20.56
N ASP A 377 29.73 24.21 -21.69
CA ASP A 377 30.12 25.62 -21.87
C ASP A 377 28.93 26.58 -21.57
N SER A 378 27.76 26.05 -21.22
CA SER A 378 26.55 26.79 -20.78
C SER A 378 26.49 27.02 -19.26
N GLY A 379 27.59 26.77 -18.53
CA GLY A 379 27.73 27.07 -17.10
C GLY A 379 27.09 26.09 -16.12
N VAL A 380 26.40 25.05 -16.60
CA VAL A 380 25.70 24.07 -15.74
C VAL A 380 26.71 23.21 -14.96
N PRO A 381 26.63 23.17 -13.61
CA PRO A 381 27.47 22.26 -12.82
C PRO A 381 27.16 20.79 -13.14
N THR A 382 28.20 19.99 -13.35
CA THR A 382 28.11 18.54 -13.57
C THR A 382 28.85 17.76 -12.50
N GLU A 383 28.29 16.60 -12.12
CA GLU A 383 28.91 15.66 -11.20
C GLU A 383 30.10 14.93 -11.84
N ARG A 384 30.88 14.23 -11.02
CA ARG A 384 32.09 13.50 -11.44
C ARG A 384 31.87 12.48 -12.57
N ASP A 385 30.65 11.98 -12.73
CA ASP A 385 30.29 11.04 -13.80
C ASP A 385 29.63 11.70 -15.02
N GLY A 386 29.48 13.03 -15.02
CA GLY A 386 28.87 13.85 -16.08
C GLY A 386 27.40 14.19 -15.85
N GLY A 387 26.74 13.65 -14.83
CA GLY A 387 25.32 13.94 -14.57
C GLY A 387 25.07 15.36 -14.07
N VAL A 388 23.83 15.83 -14.09
CA VAL A 388 23.42 17.15 -13.57
C VAL A 388 22.55 16.99 -12.33
N ARG A 389 22.62 17.94 -11.39
CA ARG A 389 21.79 17.93 -10.17
C ARG A 389 20.39 18.45 -10.44
N VAL A 390 19.41 17.80 -9.82
CA VAL A 390 18.03 18.29 -9.73
C VAL A 390 17.54 18.23 -8.29
N ASP A 391 16.46 18.95 -8.00
CA ASP A 391 15.68 18.80 -6.77
C ASP A 391 14.61 17.69 -6.89
N GLU A 392 13.78 17.54 -5.86
CA GLU A 392 12.62 16.64 -5.81
C GLU A 392 11.56 16.88 -6.91
N TYR A 393 11.60 18.04 -7.57
CA TYR A 393 10.72 18.44 -8.68
C TYR A 393 11.41 18.31 -10.06
N LEU A 394 12.56 17.61 -10.09
CA LEU A 394 13.43 17.43 -11.26
C LEU A 394 13.91 18.75 -11.91
N LYS A 395 13.82 19.88 -11.20
CA LYS A 395 14.24 21.20 -11.64
C LYS A 395 15.75 21.33 -11.46
N LEU A 396 16.42 21.80 -12.51
CA LEU A 396 17.89 21.85 -12.62
C LEU A 396 18.43 22.84 -11.60
N THR A 397 19.28 22.38 -10.68
CA THR A 397 19.71 23.19 -9.52
C THR A 397 20.33 24.52 -9.94
N GLY A 398 19.67 25.64 -9.60
CA GLY A 398 20.09 27.00 -9.95
C GLY A 398 19.39 27.62 -11.16
N TYR A 399 18.45 26.92 -11.80
CA TYR A 399 17.71 27.41 -12.98
C TYR A 399 16.19 27.33 -12.74
N GLU A 400 15.47 28.40 -13.05
CA GLU A 400 14.04 28.52 -12.69
C GLU A 400 13.10 27.73 -13.61
N ASP A 401 13.42 27.66 -14.90
CA ASP A 401 12.54 27.14 -15.96
C ASP A 401 13.08 25.87 -16.64
N VAL A 402 14.08 25.23 -16.03
CA VAL A 402 14.84 24.13 -16.65
C VAL A 402 14.74 22.89 -15.78
N TYR A 403 14.47 21.75 -16.41
CA TYR A 403 14.27 20.45 -15.76
C TYR A 403 15.19 19.41 -16.41
N ALA A 404 15.60 18.37 -15.69
CA ALA A 404 16.42 17.29 -16.21
C ALA A 404 15.92 15.91 -15.75
N VAL A 405 15.83 14.96 -16.68
CA VAL A 405 15.09 13.70 -16.46
C VAL A 405 15.76 12.49 -17.14
N GLY A 406 15.62 11.30 -16.54
CA GLY A 406 16.22 10.06 -16.99
C GLY A 406 17.74 10.00 -16.72
N ASP A 407 18.48 9.26 -17.58
CA ASP A 407 19.88 8.86 -17.34
C ASP A 407 20.88 9.99 -16.99
N ILE A 408 20.54 11.27 -17.14
CA ILE A 408 21.41 12.41 -16.79
C ILE A 408 21.23 12.94 -15.36
N ALA A 409 20.09 12.70 -14.71
CA ALA A 409 19.69 13.41 -13.50
C ALA A 409 20.18 12.72 -12.22
N HIS A 410 20.99 13.44 -11.42
CA HIS A 410 21.23 13.13 -10.01
C HIS A 410 20.14 13.80 -9.18
N TYR A 411 19.21 13.00 -8.66
CA TYR A 411 18.09 13.44 -7.84
C TYR A 411 18.30 13.04 -6.36
N PRO A 412 17.74 13.76 -5.38
CA PRO A 412 17.88 13.42 -3.96
C PRO A 412 16.99 12.22 -3.59
N GLN A 413 17.51 11.26 -2.83
CA GLN A 413 16.68 10.19 -2.26
C GLN A 413 16.04 10.62 -0.93
N ASP A 414 14.70 10.61 -0.86
CA ASP A 414 13.85 11.08 0.24
C ASP A 414 14.30 10.63 1.65
N GLN A 415 14.90 9.45 1.76
CA GLN A 415 15.25 8.79 3.02
C GLN A 415 16.66 9.19 3.53
N THR A 416 17.49 9.79 2.70
CA THR A 416 18.92 10.04 3.01
C THR A 416 19.42 11.44 2.60
N GLY A 417 18.74 12.10 1.66
CA GLY A 417 19.27 13.29 0.97
C GLY A 417 20.47 12.98 0.06
N GLU A 418 20.82 11.71 -0.14
CA GLU A 418 21.93 11.32 -1.01
C GLU A 418 21.51 11.45 -2.47
N LEU A 419 22.31 12.16 -3.27
CA LEU A 419 22.10 12.27 -4.70
C LEU A 419 22.38 10.94 -5.40
N ARG A 420 21.43 10.47 -6.21
CA ARG A 420 21.56 9.26 -7.03
C ARG A 420 21.12 9.52 -8.46
N ARG A 421 21.84 8.92 -9.42
CA ARG A 421 21.48 8.88 -10.84
C ARG A 421 21.21 7.44 -11.23
N ILE A 422 20.08 7.17 -11.88
CA ILE A 422 19.62 5.80 -12.16
C ILE A 422 19.40 5.60 -13.66
N GLU A 423 20.17 4.67 -14.22
CA GLU A 423 20.16 4.29 -15.65
C GLU A 423 19.09 3.22 -15.92
N HIS A 424 17.84 3.46 -15.49
CA HIS A 424 16.74 2.52 -15.67
C HIS A 424 15.45 3.20 -16.11
N TRP A 425 14.74 2.57 -17.04
CA TRP A 425 13.66 3.18 -17.81
C TRP A 425 12.35 3.39 -17.00
N ASN A 426 12.13 2.71 -15.85
CA ASN A 426 11.11 3.11 -14.85
C ASN A 426 11.38 4.51 -14.27
N PHE A 427 12.65 4.92 -14.12
CA PHE A 427 13.02 6.24 -13.59
C PHE A 427 12.94 7.34 -14.66
N ALA A 428 12.36 6.99 -15.82
CA ALA A 428 11.91 7.88 -16.88
C ALA A 428 10.38 7.76 -17.11
N LEU A 429 9.64 7.26 -16.12
CA LEU A 429 8.17 7.10 -16.07
C LEU A 429 7.56 8.05 -15.00
N PRO A 430 6.22 8.06 -14.77
CA PRO A 430 5.44 9.29 -14.81
C PRO A 430 5.72 10.27 -13.67
N LEU A 431 5.35 11.52 -13.97
CA LEU A 431 5.62 12.70 -13.17
C LEU A 431 4.29 13.37 -12.82
N SER A 432 3.97 13.50 -11.53
CA SER A 432 2.78 14.25 -11.10
C SER A 432 3.13 15.73 -11.03
N PRO A 433 2.41 16.66 -11.68
CA PRO A 433 2.66 18.08 -11.47
C PRO A 433 2.40 18.46 -10.01
N VAL A 434 3.20 19.37 -9.48
CA VAL A 434 2.90 20.06 -8.22
C VAL A 434 1.88 21.16 -8.53
N ASN A 435 0.94 21.39 -7.62
CA ASN A 435 0.22 22.66 -7.56
C ASN A 435 0.92 23.53 -6.52
N ASP A 436 1.74 24.49 -6.97
CA ASP A 436 2.05 25.65 -6.13
C ASP A 436 0.83 26.60 -6.13
N ASP A 437 0.57 27.27 -5.01
CA ASP A 437 -0.65 28.08 -4.79
C ASP A 437 -0.78 29.30 -5.74
N ASP A 438 0.29 29.68 -6.45
CA ASP A 438 0.38 30.84 -7.35
C ASP A 438 0.01 30.56 -8.83
N GLY A 439 -0.49 29.37 -9.16
CA GLY A 439 -1.38 29.13 -10.31
C GLY A 439 -0.80 29.12 -11.73
N ASP A 440 0.44 29.58 -11.98
CA ASP A 440 1.07 29.59 -13.32
C ASP A 440 1.99 28.36 -13.60
N ASP A 441 2.56 27.72 -12.58
CA ASP A 441 3.60 26.66 -12.75
C ASP A 441 3.08 25.23 -12.45
N MET A 442 2.40 24.62 -13.43
CA MET A 442 2.03 23.18 -13.38
C MET A 442 3.12 22.28 -13.97
N LEU A 443 4.19 22.00 -13.23
CA LEU A 443 5.26 21.08 -13.67
C LEU A 443 5.73 20.09 -12.60
N VAL A 444 5.85 18.83 -13.05
CA VAL A 444 6.82 17.78 -12.66
C VAL A 444 7.17 17.57 -11.17
N SER A 445 6.87 16.37 -10.66
CA SER A 445 7.47 15.76 -9.46
C SER A 445 7.59 14.24 -9.62
N ALA A 446 8.58 13.62 -8.96
CA ALA A 446 9.03 12.23 -9.22
C ALA A 446 8.18 11.12 -8.53
N SER A 447 6.85 11.22 -8.59
CA SER A 447 5.90 10.38 -7.82
C SER A 447 5.96 8.86 -8.05
N SER A 448 6.57 8.39 -9.14
CA SER A 448 6.64 6.96 -9.51
C SER A 448 7.90 6.22 -9.01
N GLN A 449 8.88 6.91 -8.41
CA GLN A 449 10.19 6.33 -8.11
C GLN A 449 10.27 5.49 -6.80
N HIS A 450 9.17 5.36 -6.06
CA HIS A 450 9.18 4.82 -4.70
C HIS A 450 9.24 3.28 -4.58
N HIS A 451 9.13 2.51 -5.67
CA HIS A 451 9.05 1.04 -5.63
C HIS A 451 10.00 0.36 -6.63
N LEU A 452 11.11 -0.20 -6.13
CA LEU A 452 11.70 -1.49 -6.56
C LEU A 452 12.97 -1.80 -5.76
N GLN A 453 13.04 -3.00 -5.16
CA GLN A 453 14.27 -3.59 -4.64
C GLN A 453 14.35 -5.05 -5.15
N PRO A 454 15.52 -5.61 -5.53
CA PRO A 454 15.54 -6.85 -6.31
C PRO A 454 15.05 -8.09 -5.54
N MET A 455 14.02 -8.78 -6.07
CA MET A 455 13.54 -10.05 -5.53
C MET A 455 14.47 -11.23 -5.87
N LEU A 456 15.39 -11.59 -4.97
CA LEU A 456 16.16 -12.84 -5.05
C LEU A 456 16.41 -13.49 -3.67
N SER A 457 15.35 -13.88 -2.96
CA SER A 457 15.51 -14.70 -1.74
C SER A 457 14.30 -15.58 -1.37
N GLN A 458 13.84 -16.44 -2.29
CA GLN A 458 12.99 -17.60 -1.95
C GLN A 458 12.89 -18.59 -3.13
N TYR A 459 13.57 -19.74 -3.02
CA TYR A 459 13.11 -21.08 -3.47
C TYR A 459 14.26 -22.09 -3.38
N HIS A 460 14.25 -22.93 -2.34
CA HIS A 460 14.50 -24.38 -2.44
C HIS A 460 14.09 -25.04 -1.12
N ALA A 461 13.40 -26.18 -1.20
CA ALA A 461 12.85 -26.89 -0.05
C ALA A 461 13.09 -28.40 -0.19
N SER A 462 13.26 -29.10 0.94
CA SER A 462 13.23 -30.57 1.03
C SER A 462 12.96 -31.02 2.47
N ALA A 463 12.17 -32.08 2.60
CA ALA A 463 11.86 -32.85 3.82
C ALA A 463 12.10 -34.35 3.47
N PRO A 464 11.93 -35.37 4.36
CA PRO A 464 11.36 -35.38 5.72
C PRO A 464 12.42 -35.93 6.76
N THR A 465 12.18 -36.66 7.87
CA THR A 465 11.03 -37.44 8.37
C THR A 465 11.04 -37.64 9.91
N THR A 466 9.86 -37.92 10.44
CA THR A 466 9.47 -38.54 11.73
C THR A 466 10.55 -39.24 12.59
N HIS A 467 10.56 -38.95 13.92
CA HIS A 467 9.73 -39.74 14.86
C HIS A 467 9.47 -39.06 16.22
N SER A 468 8.51 -39.63 16.94
CA SER A 468 7.88 -39.20 18.20
C SER A 468 8.65 -39.58 19.48
N GLN A 469 8.49 -38.81 20.57
CA GLN A 469 7.88 -39.30 21.82
C GLN A 469 7.49 -38.18 22.83
N GLN A 470 6.67 -38.54 23.83
CA GLN A 470 6.10 -37.65 24.85
C GLN A 470 6.83 -37.83 26.20
N VAL A 471 6.98 -36.77 27.02
CA VAL A 471 7.04 -36.89 28.51
C VAL A 471 6.49 -35.61 29.18
N GLY A 472 5.66 -35.79 30.23
CA GLY A 472 5.75 -35.02 31.48
C GLY A 472 5.14 -33.61 31.56
N SER A 473 3.94 -33.51 32.14
CA SER A 473 3.39 -32.22 32.63
C SER A 473 3.75 -31.96 34.10
N THR A 474 4.06 -30.70 34.46
CA THR A 474 3.74 -30.17 35.81
C THR A 474 3.17 -28.76 35.71
N ARG A 475 2.20 -28.44 36.58
CA ARG A 475 1.42 -27.19 36.53
C ARG A 475 2.05 -26.09 37.39
N LYS A 476 2.19 -24.88 36.83
CA LYS A 476 2.13 -23.62 37.59
C LYS A 476 1.04 -22.72 36.98
N ARG A 477 0.16 -22.16 37.83
CA ARG A 477 -0.94 -21.28 37.40
C ARG A 477 -0.38 -19.92 36.93
N LYS A 478 -0.54 -19.60 35.64
CA LYS A 478 -0.60 -18.20 35.17
C LYS A 478 -2.05 -17.70 35.31
N ARG A 479 -2.23 -16.41 35.66
CA ARG A 479 -3.49 -15.70 35.39
C ARG A 479 -3.65 -15.57 33.87
N ALA A 480 -4.85 -15.77 33.35
CA ALA A 480 -5.15 -15.46 31.96
C ALA A 480 -5.24 -13.94 31.77
N ALA A 481 -4.40 -13.38 30.91
CA ALA A 481 -4.71 -12.08 30.31
C ALA A 481 -5.98 -12.23 29.46
N HIS A 482 -6.88 -11.25 29.49
CA HIS A 482 -8.06 -11.28 28.63
C HIS A 482 -7.63 -10.97 27.20
N GLN A 483 -7.88 -11.92 26.29
CA GLN A 483 -7.60 -11.77 24.88
C GLN A 483 -8.85 -11.18 24.21
N TYR A 484 -8.81 -9.88 23.92
CA TYR A 484 -9.90 -9.17 23.26
C TYR A 484 -9.82 -9.39 21.74
N THR A 485 -10.74 -10.19 21.20
CA THR A 485 -10.98 -10.27 19.74
C THR A 485 -11.94 -9.17 19.32
N VAL A 486 -11.47 -8.26 18.47
CA VAL A 486 -12.27 -7.26 17.77
C VAL A 486 -12.74 -7.85 16.44
N SER A 487 -14.03 -7.82 16.15
CA SER A 487 -14.55 -8.18 14.82
C SER A 487 -14.63 -6.94 13.93
N TYR A 488 -14.75 -7.17 12.62
CA TYR A 488 -14.94 -6.12 11.63
C TYR A 488 -15.75 -6.66 10.45
N SER A 489 -16.45 -5.75 9.79
CA SER A 489 -17.20 -5.99 8.57
C SER A 489 -16.64 -5.09 7.47
N GLU A 490 -16.27 -5.65 6.33
CA GLU A 490 -15.89 -4.85 5.17
C GLU A 490 -17.17 -4.46 4.42
N VAL A 491 -17.39 -3.15 4.29
CA VAL A 491 -18.58 -2.55 3.69
C VAL A 491 -18.14 -1.84 2.43
N GLN A 492 -18.79 -2.15 1.31
CA GLN A 492 -18.54 -1.47 0.04
C GLN A 492 -19.47 -0.26 -0.09
N GLU A 493 -18.87 0.89 -0.34
CA GLU A 493 -19.55 2.18 -0.49
C GLU A 493 -19.25 2.78 -1.87
N VAL A 494 -20.14 3.64 -2.36
CA VAL A 494 -19.96 4.35 -3.63
C VAL A 494 -19.69 5.83 -3.30
N ASP A 495 -18.60 6.38 -3.82
CA ASP A 495 -18.23 7.78 -3.63
C ASP A 495 -19.07 8.74 -4.51
N SER A 496 -18.91 10.06 -4.30
CA SER A 496 -19.64 11.10 -5.04
C SER A 496 -19.48 11.02 -6.55
N ASP A 497 -18.39 10.41 -7.00
CA ASP A 497 -17.99 10.30 -8.41
C ASP A 497 -18.43 8.95 -9.01
N GLY A 498 -19.15 8.13 -8.23
CA GLY A 498 -19.65 6.82 -8.65
C GLY A 498 -18.66 5.66 -8.51
N ARG A 499 -17.52 5.84 -7.81
CA ARG A 499 -16.50 4.78 -7.66
C ARG A 499 -16.77 3.93 -6.42
N LEU A 500 -16.59 2.62 -6.54
CA LEU A 500 -16.64 1.69 -5.40
C LEU A 500 -15.38 1.79 -4.54
N ARG A 501 -15.58 1.79 -3.22
CA ARG A 501 -14.54 1.90 -2.19
C ARG A 501 -14.82 0.85 -1.09
N GLU A 502 -13.77 0.14 -0.65
CA GLU A 502 -13.86 -0.73 0.52
C GLU A 502 -13.64 0.08 1.81
N VAL A 503 -14.54 -0.11 2.78
CA VAL A 503 -14.46 0.52 4.10
C VAL A 503 -14.47 -0.55 5.18
N ILE A 504 -13.44 -0.56 6.03
CA ILE A 504 -13.35 -1.46 7.18
C ILE A 504 -14.19 -0.90 8.32
N VAL A 505 -15.45 -1.34 8.42
CA VAL A 505 -16.33 -1.00 9.54
C VAL A 505 -16.01 -1.96 10.68
N ILE A 506 -15.16 -1.50 11.61
CA ILE A 506 -14.87 -2.22 12.86
C ILE A 506 -16.18 -2.39 13.64
N GLU A 507 -16.43 -3.60 14.14
CA GLU A 507 -17.56 -3.90 15.00
C GLU A 507 -17.16 -3.72 16.47
N ASP A 508 -17.93 -2.91 17.21
CA ASP A 508 -17.64 -2.66 18.63
C ASP A 508 -17.75 -3.93 19.48
N THR A 509 -16.92 -4.02 20.53
CA THR A 509 -17.23 -4.89 21.67
C THR A 509 -18.56 -4.43 22.30
N PRO A 510 -19.54 -5.32 22.53
CA PRO A 510 -20.89 -4.90 22.90
C PRO A 510 -20.91 -4.12 24.23
N PRO A 511 -21.69 -3.02 24.33
CA PRO A 511 -21.83 -2.26 25.56
C PRO A 511 -22.47 -3.11 26.67
N PRO A 512 -22.15 -2.84 27.96
CA PRO A 512 -22.80 -3.52 29.07
C PRO A 512 -24.31 -3.21 29.10
N PRO A 513 -25.15 -4.16 29.54
CA PRO A 513 -26.60 -3.98 29.50
C PRO A 513 -27.06 -2.83 30.40
N THR A 514 -27.99 -2.02 29.89
CA THR A 514 -28.63 -0.89 30.58
C THR A 514 -29.61 -1.35 31.66
N THR A 515 -29.06 -1.90 32.75
CA THR A 515 -29.81 -2.33 33.94
C THR A 515 -29.26 -1.72 35.23
N LEU A 516 -29.71 -0.50 35.54
CA LEU A 516 -29.74 0.00 36.91
C LEU A 516 -30.74 -0.85 37.72
N SER A 517 -30.27 -1.78 38.55
CA SER A 517 -31.01 -2.44 39.64
C SER A 517 -30.06 -3.25 40.55
N PRO A 518 -30.47 -3.66 41.77
CA PRO A 518 -29.56 -3.62 42.91
C PRO A 518 -28.80 -4.91 43.25
N SER A 519 -27.55 -4.71 43.69
CA SER A 519 -26.79 -5.48 44.70
C SER A 519 -26.70 -7.02 44.60
N ILE A 520 -25.51 -7.48 44.19
CA ILE A 520 -24.69 -8.55 44.79
C ILE A 520 -25.36 -9.92 45.07
N ALA A 521 -25.01 -10.93 44.25
CA ALA A 521 -24.43 -12.20 44.72
C ALA A 521 -23.81 -13.00 43.56
N PHE A 522 -22.69 -13.67 43.79
CA PHE A 522 -22.08 -14.66 42.88
C PHE A 522 -22.30 -16.07 43.43
N SER A 523 -22.83 -16.99 42.63
CA SER A 523 -22.31 -18.36 42.49
C SER A 523 -22.93 -19.04 41.26
N ALA A 524 -22.36 -20.15 40.81
CA ALA A 524 -22.74 -20.81 39.57
C ALA A 524 -23.53 -22.12 39.77
N SER A 525 -24.12 -22.57 38.67
CA SER A 525 -24.61 -23.93 38.38
C SER A 525 -26.01 -24.34 38.86
N TYR A 526 -26.51 -25.36 38.14
CA TYR A 526 -27.76 -26.12 38.29
C TYR A 526 -29.07 -25.53 37.73
N GLN A 527 -29.90 -26.44 37.21
CA GLN A 527 -31.19 -26.17 36.57
C GLN A 527 -32.32 -26.08 37.61
N PRO A 528 -33.38 -25.29 37.37
CA PRO A 528 -34.55 -25.28 38.25
C PRO A 528 -35.38 -26.58 38.07
N PRO A 529 -35.69 -27.32 39.16
CA PRO A 529 -36.63 -28.42 39.10
C PRO A 529 -38.07 -27.91 38.98
N VAL A 530 -38.92 -28.66 38.29
CA VAL A 530 -40.36 -28.36 38.17
C VAL A 530 -41.12 -28.96 39.37
N TYR A 531 -41.98 -28.18 40.01
CA TYR A 531 -43.08 -28.71 40.83
C TYR A 531 -44.40 -28.02 40.47
N SER A 532 -45.46 -28.83 40.41
CA SER A 532 -46.85 -28.46 40.10
C SER A 532 -47.63 -28.24 41.42
N ALA A 533 -48.93 -27.92 41.49
CA ALA A 533 -50.06 -27.98 40.55
C ALA A 533 -51.19 -27.05 41.12
N PRO A 534 -52.52 -27.23 40.87
CA PRO A 534 -53.23 -27.96 39.78
C PRO A 534 -54.41 -27.16 39.15
N ILE A 535 -54.97 -27.66 38.03
CA ILE A 535 -56.35 -28.19 37.88
C ILE A 535 -56.74 -28.35 36.40
N ARG A 536 -56.86 -29.62 35.94
CA ARG A 536 -57.90 -30.25 35.06
C ARG A 536 -58.21 -29.62 33.67
N THR A 537 -58.50 -30.36 32.58
CA THR A 537 -58.82 -31.80 32.37
C THR A 537 -58.76 -32.24 30.89
N ARG A 538 -58.35 -33.50 30.61
CA ARG A 538 -58.82 -34.46 29.53
C ARG A 538 -58.77 -34.04 28.02
N ALA A 539 -58.64 -34.92 27.02
CA ALA A 539 -58.28 -36.36 26.89
C ALA A 539 -58.11 -36.81 25.40
N ARG A 540 -57.61 -38.06 25.16
CA ARG A 540 -57.65 -38.92 23.92
C ARG A 540 -56.96 -38.39 22.63
N ALA A 541 -56.00 -39.06 21.99
CA ALA A 541 -55.93 -40.43 21.37
C ALA A 541 -56.55 -40.55 19.94
N ALA A 542 -55.95 -41.44 19.10
CA ALA A 542 -56.23 -41.75 17.67
C ALA A 542 -55.66 -40.74 16.64
N ALA A 543 -54.86 -41.13 15.62
CA ALA A 543 -55.14 -41.86 14.34
C ALA A 543 -55.56 -40.88 13.20
N GLU A 544 -55.35 -41.11 11.88
CA GLU A 544 -54.89 -42.30 11.14
C GLU A 544 -54.35 -41.97 9.71
N ALA A 545 -53.32 -42.71 9.26
CA ALA A 545 -53.04 -43.24 7.90
C ALA A 545 -53.10 -42.41 6.57
N ALA A 546 -52.78 -43.14 5.48
CA ALA A 546 -52.74 -42.82 4.03
C ALA A 546 -51.45 -42.15 3.46
N ALA A 547 -50.80 -42.67 2.40
CA ALA A 547 -50.95 -43.97 1.73
C ALA A 547 -49.71 -44.40 0.89
N SER A 548 -49.34 -45.69 0.97
CA SER A 548 -48.77 -46.61 -0.06
C SER A 548 -47.50 -46.20 -0.87
N SER A 549 -46.40 -46.98 -0.96
CA SER A 549 -46.16 -48.36 -1.48
C SER A 549 -45.59 -48.34 -2.93
N SER A 550 -44.68 -49.19 -3.43
CA SER A 550 -43.92 -50.39 -2.95
C SER A 550 -42.63 -50.55 -3.83
N SER A 551 -41.79 -51.61 -3.91
CA SER A 551 -41.76 -53.00 -3.38
C SER A 551 -40.35 -53.65 -3.48
N ALA A 552 -40.19 -54.83 -2.86
CA ALA A 552 -39.30 -56.01 -3.14
C ALA A 552 -37.76 -55.88 -3.43
N ILE A 553 -36.79 -56.71 -2.96
CA ILE A 553 -36.66 -58.16 -2.54
C ILE A 553 -36.29 -59.09 -3.75
N VAL A 554 -35.21 -59.91 -3.83
CA VAL A 554 -34.16 -60.36 -2.85
C VAL A 554 -32.81 -60.83 -3.48
N LEU A 555 -31.89 -61.32 -2.63
CA LEU A 555 -30.54 -61.98 -2.77
C LEU A 555 -30.50 -63.34 -3.59
N PRO A 556 -29.37 -64.13 -3.68
CA PRO A 556 -27.93 -63.74 -3.80
C PRO A 556 -26.91 -64.26 -4.90
N PRO A 557 -26.55 -65.57 -5.15
CA PRO A 557 -25.18 -66.02 -4.77
C PRO A 557 -24.25 -66.82 -5.77
N THR A 558 -22.94 -66.85 -5.42
CA THR A 558 -21.89 -67.92 -5.56
C THR A 558 -20.66 -67.82 -6.54
N LYS A 559 -19.46 -67.84 -5.91
CA LYS A 559 -18.26 -68.74 -6.10
C LYS A 559 -17.24 -68.65 -7.28
N LYS A 560 -15.94 -68.62 -6.87
CA LYS A 560 -14.68 -69.15 -7.52
C LYS A 560 -14.15 -68.39 -8.77
N ARG A 561 -12.85 -68.38 -9.15
CA ARG A 561 -11.52 -68.87 -8.64
C ARG A 561 -10.43 -67.96 -9.30
N LYS A 562 -9.21 -67.71 -8.82
CA LYS A 562 -7.97 -68.57 -8.70
C LYS A 562 -6.85 -67.62 -8.15
N LYS A 563 -6.08 -67.90 -7.09
CA LYS A 563 -4.80 -68.70 -6.99
C LYS A 563 -3.73 -68.24 -8.01
N ASP A 564 -2.44 -67.99 -7.71
CA ASP A 564 -1.55 -68.15 -6.52
C ASP A 564 -0.41 -67.07 -6.57
N ALA A 565 0.61 -66.92 -5.69
CA ALA A 565 1.17 -67.78 -4.62
C ALA A 565 1.89 -67.00 -3.48
N ALA A 566 1.86 -67.59 -2.29
CA ALA A 566 2.97 -67.71 -1.32
C ALA A 566 3.06 -69.23 -0.99
N ASP A 567 3.97 -69.81 -0.20
CA ASP A 567 4.97 -69.40 0.79
C ASP A 567 5.85 -70.65 1.09
N GLU A 568 7.07 -70.58 1.67
CA GLU A 568 7.59 -71.72 2.48
C GLU A 568 8.78 -71.44 3.45
N VAL A 569 8.43 -71.04 4.69
CA VAL A 569 8.84 -71.65 5.98
C VAL A 569 10.14 -72.49 6.06
N ARG A 570 11.16 -72.06 6.86
CA ARG A 570 11.47 -72.54 8.25
C ARG A 570 12.81 -71.99 8.82
N ALA A 571 12.97 -72.04 10.15
CA ALA A 571 14.20 -71.73 10.94
C ALA A 571 14.98 -73.06 11.29
N PRO A 572 16.14 -73.13 12.04
CA PRO A 572 16.70 -72.16 13.01
C PRO A 572 18.25 -72.14 13.28
N VAL A 573 18.66 -71.46 14.38
CA VAL A 573 19.90 -71.56 15.21
C VAL A 573 21.24 -70.94 14.72
N ALA A 574 21.85 -70.19 15.65
CA ALA A 574 23.02 -69.30 15.59
C ALA A 574 24.43 -69.92 15.64
N LYS A 575 25.46 -69.05 15.45
CA LYS A 575 26.75 -69.10 16.18
C LYS A 575 27.48 -67.74 16.22
N LYS A 576 28.32 -67.54 17.25
CA LYS A 576 29.30 -66.44 17.47
C LYS A 576 30.68 -67.06 17.80
N PRO A 577 31.81 -66.38 17.55
CA PRO A 577 32.52 -65.57 18.56
C PRO A 577 32.98 -64.20 18.00
N ALA A 578 33.66 -63.27 18.70
CA ALA A 578 34.26 -63.23 20.05
C ALA A 578 33.96 -61.83 20.73
N VAL A 579 33.92 -61.62 22.06
CA VAL A 579 35.00 -61.47 23.07
C VAL A 579 35.89 -60.22 22.80
N ALA A 580 36.10 -59.23 23.69
CA ALA A 580 35.76 -59.07 25.13
C ALA A 580 35.30 -57.64 25.54
N VAL A 581 34.97 -57.48 26.83
CA VAL A 581 34.70 -56.26 27.62
C VAL A 581 35.74 -56.22 28.80
N PRO A 582 35.91 -55.19 29.69
CA PRO A 582 34.85 -54.41 30.34
C PRO A 582 35.09 -52.91 30.66
N GLN A 583 33.99 -52.33 31.16
CA GLN A 583 33.78 -51.02 31.77
C GLN A 583 34.72 -50.66 32.95
N THR A 584 34.80 -49.36 33.26
CA THR A 584 34.71 -48.84 34.64
C THR A 584 33.88 -47.53 34.67
N LYS A 585 33.42 -47.12 35.87
CA LYS A 585 32.76 -45.82 36.16
C LYS A 585 33.53 -45.11 37.28
N SER A 586 33.61 -43.77 37.28
CA SER A 586 33.33 -42.96 38.48
C SER A 586 33.44 -41.43 38.27
N TYR A 587 32.45 -40.72 38.80
CA TYR A 587 32.47 -39.48 39.59
C TYR A 587 33.48 -38.31 39.35
N ASP A 588 32.87 -37.14 39.12
CA ASP A 588 33.08 -35.86 39.82
C ASP A 588 34.40 -35.04 39.74
N SER A 589 34.37 -34.05 38.82
CA SER A 589 33.97 -32.66 39.14
C SER A 589 34.98 -31.49 39.00
N ARG A 590 34.47 -30.40 38.38
CA ARG A 590 34.80 -28.97 38.58
C ARG A 590 36.26 -28.49 38.37
N SER A 591 36.57 -28.07 37.14
CA SER A 591 36.60 -26.63 36.73
C SER A 591 37.21 -26.47 35.33
N ALA A 592 36.98 -25.46 34.50
CA ALA A 592 35.91 -24.47 34.29
C ALA A 592 36.47 -23.34 33.39
N ALA A 593 36.77 -23.63 32.11
CA ALA A 593 37.02 -22.67 31.01
C ALA A 593 37.32 -23.45 29.72
N ALA A 594 36.99 -22.99 28.50
CA ALA A 594 35.91 -22.09 28.05
C ALA A 594 35.74 -22.29 26.53
N THR A 595 34.51 -22.43 26.02
CA THR A 595 34.18 -22.48 24.57
C THR A 595 32.77 -21.98 24.31
N ASP A 596 32.55 -21.28 23.19
CA ASP A 596 31.30 -20.60 22.82
C ASP A 596 30.04 -21.49 22.71
N GLU A 597 28.89 -20.93 23.11
CA GLU A 597 27.57 -21.33 22.58
C GLU A 597 27.17 -20.38 21.43
N THR A 598 27.35 -20.80 20.18
CA THR A 598 26.73 -20.15 19.02
C THR A 598 26.11 -21.17 18.05
N SER A 599 24.83 -21.51 18.25
CA SER A 599 23.92 -21.93 17.16
C SER A 599 22.48 -22.17 17.64
N LYS A 600 21.68 -21.10 17.70
CA LYS A 600 20.23 -21.17 17.50
C LYS A 600 19.88 -20.24 16.35
N GLY A 601 19.13 -20.74 15.36
CA GLY A 601 18.62 -19.90 14.28
C GLY A 601 17.67 -18.82 14.81
N PRO A 602 17.45 -17.73 14.06
CA PRO A 602 16.52 -16.68 14.47
C PRO A 602 15.13 -17.26 14.68
N ALA A 603 14.55 -17.03 15.87
CA ALA A 603 13.18 -17.43 16.15
C ALA A 603 12.22 -16.65 15.25
N GLN A 604 11.16 -17.33 14.80
CA GLN A 604 10.05 -16.69 14.10
C GLN A 604 9.48 -15.58 15.01
N CYS A 605 9.55 -14.33 14.54
CA CYS A 605 9.23 -13.16 15.34
C CYS A 605 7.77 -12.73 15.26
N ASP A 606 6.96 -13.39 14.43
CA ASP A 606 5.58 -13.01 14.13
C ASP A 606 4.64 -14.15 14.52
N ASP A 607 3.47 -13.83 15.05
CA ASP A 607 2.41 -14.81 15.27
C ASP A 607 1.60 -15.10 14.00
N LYS A 608 0.68 -16.07 14.08
CA LYS A 608 -0.15 -16.51 12.94
C LYS A 608 -1.05 -15.42 12.37
N GLU A 609 -1.25 -14.34 13.10
CA GLU A 609 -2.07 -13.18 12.71
C GLU A 609 -1.18 -12.04 12.19
N GLY A 610 0.12 -12.26 12.00
CA GLY A 610 1.06 -11.28 11.49
C GLY A 610 1.36 -10.14 12.47
N HIS A 611 1.10 -10.30 13.76
CA HIS A 611 1.58 -9.36 14.77
C HIS A 611 2.96 -9.77 15.28
N TYR A 612 3.80 -8.79 15.61
CA TYR A 612 5.08 -9.02 16.27
C TYR A 612 4.88 -9.73 17.63
N ILE A 613 5.74 -10.69 17.94
CA ILE A 613 5.74 -11.43 19.20
C ILE A 613 6.56 -10.63 20.22
N ILE A 614 5.87 -9.83 21.03
CA ILE A 614 6.51 -9.03 22.08
C ILE A 614 7.14 -9.95 23.12
N GLN A 615 8.46 -9.94 23.18
CA GLN A 615 9.23 -10.48 24.30
C GLN A 615 9.66 -9.31 25.20
N PRO A 616 9.67 -9.44 26.54
CA PRO A 616 10.28 -8.44 27.42
C PRO A 616 11.79 -8.33 27.15
N ASP A 617 12.34 -7.14 27.33
CA ASP A 617 13.76 -6.80 27.11
C ASP A 617 14.29 -7.04 25.67
N ASP A 618 13.40 -7.28 24.69
CA ASP A 618 13.72 -7.33 23.27
C ASP A 618 14.16 -5.95 22.75
N MET A 619 15.10 -5.94 21.79
CA MET A 619 15.75 -4.73 21.31
C MET A 619 15.27 -4.37 19.90
N ILE A 620 14.17 -3.62 19.85
CA ILE A 620 13.60 -3.10 18.60
C ILE A 620 14.54 -2.06 18.00
N TYR A 621 14.83 -2.19 16.70
CA TYR A 621 15.69 -1.29 15.92
C TYR A 621 17.06 -0.99 16.57
N ARG A 622 17.61 -1.94 17.34
CA ARG A 622 18.87 -1.81 18.12
C ARG A 622 18.92 -0.66 19.14
N ARG A 623 17.80 0.03 19.39
CA ARG A 623 17.71 1.26 20.22
C ARG A 623 16.59 1.22 21.27
N TYR A 624 15.50 0.50 21.02
CA TYR A 624 14.31 0.55 21.87
C TYR A 624 14.13 -0.79 22.60
N ARG A 625 14.41 -0.80 23.90
CA ARG A 625 14.27 -1.99 24.76
C ARG A 625 12.82 -2.11 25.23
N THR A 626 12.11 -3.18 24.90
CA THR A 626 10.72 -3.40 25.30
C THR A 626 10.58 -3.60 26.82
N VAL A 627 9.54 -3.01 27.41
CA VAL A 627 9.23 -3.12 28.84
C VAL A 627 7.96 -3.95 29.06
N LYS A 628 6.85 -3.56 28.43
CA LYS A 628 5.58 -4.30 28.49
C LYS A 628 4.68 -4.01 27.29
N LEU A 629 3.74 -4.91 27.01
CA LEU A 629 2.59 -4.62 26.15
C LEU A 629 1.68 -3.59 26.85
N LEU A 630 1.28 -2.54 26.12
CA LEU A 630 0.29 -1.54 26.54
C LEU A 630 -1.09 -1.88 25.97
N GLY A 631 -1.18 -2.33 24.72
CA GLY A 631 -2.44 -2.71 24.08
C GLY A 631 -2.26 -3.48 22.77
N GLN A 632 -3.36 -4.02 22.25
CA GLN A 632 -3.43 -4.68 20.94
C GLN A 632 -4.76 -4.30 20.28
N GLY A 633 -4.74 -4.04 18.98
CA GLY A 633 -5.91 -3.75 18.17
C GLY A 633 -5.70 -4.24 16.72
N THR A 634 -6.70 -4.05 15.86
CA THR A 634 -6.75 -4.62 14.49
C THR A 634 -5.48 -4.37 13.67
N PHE A 635 -4.85 -3.19 13.82
CA PHE A 635 -3.67 -2.77 13.06
C PHE A 635 -2.33 -3.26 13.64
N GLY A 636 -2.24 -3.61 14.93
CA GLY A 636 -0.94 -3.76 15.59
C GLY A 636 -0.96 -4.02 17.10
N LYS A 637 0.23 -4.01 17.70
CA LYS A 637 0.46 -4.08 19.16
C LYS A 637 1.21 -2.83 19.61
N VAL A 638 0.77 -2.21 20.70
CA VAL A 638 1.46 -1.05 21.30
C VAL A 638 2.26 -1.51 22.51
N VAL A 639 3.54 -1.16 22.57
CA VAL A 639 4.43 -1.49 23.68
C VAL A 639 5.00 -0.24 24.35
N GLU A 640 5.27 -0.34 25.65
CA GLU A 640 6.18 0.56 26.35
C GLU A 640 7.62 0.10 26.07
N ALA A 641 8.51 1.04 25.77
CA ALA A 641 9.93 0.79 25.59
C ALA A 641 10.79 1.88 26.24
N VAL A 642 12.06 1.57 26.50
CA VAL A 642 13.10 2.56 26.84
C VAL A 642 13.95 2.83 25.60
N ASP A 643 14.06 4.10 25.21
CA ASP A 643 15.00 4.57 24.20
C ASP A 643 16.41 4.63 24.81
N THR A 644 17.29 3.73 24.41
CA THR A 644 18.63 3.59 25.00
C THR A 644 19.59 4.72 24.64
N HIS A 645 19.24 5.63 23.73
CA HIS A 645 20.08 6.77 23.36
C HIS A 645 19.92 7.97 24.31
N ASN A 646 18.79 8.08 25.02
CA ASN A 646 18.46 9.22 25.89
C ASN A 646 17.82 8.81 27.24
N ASP A 647 17.69 7.50 27.49
CA ASP A 647 17.05 6.88 28.67
C ASP A 647 15.60 7.32 28.93
N THR A 648 14.89 7.77 27.89
CA THR A 648 13.47 8.13 27.99
C THR A 648 12.55 6.93 27.76
N ARG A 649 11.34 6.99 28.35
CA ARG A 649 10.28 6.01 28.06
C ARG A 649 9.39 6.50 26.94
N VAL A 650 9.14 5.61 25.98
CA VAL A 650 8.34 5.85 24.78
C VAL A 650 7.26 4.79 24.62
N ALA A 651 6.21 5.13 23.88
CA ALA A 651 5.28 4.13 23.33
C ALA A 651 5.67 3.81 21.89
N ILE A 652 5.53 2.54 21.48
CA ILE A 652 5.78 2.10 20.11
C ILE A 652 4.57 1.31 19.59
N LYS A 653 3.89 1.86 18.58
CA LYS A 653 2.81 1.19 17.83
C LYS A 653 3.46 0.33 16.73
N ILE A 654 3.49 -0.98 16.94
CA ILE A 654 4.08 -1.97 16.04
C ILE A 654 2.97 -2.52 15.14
N ILE A 655 2.93 -2.04 13.90
CA ILE A 655 1.95 -2.39 12.88
C ILE A 655 2.18 -3.82 12.39
N ARG A 656 1.12 -4.58 12.10
CA ARG A 656 1.20 -5.97 11.60
C ARG A 656 2.01 -6.07 10.31
N ALA A 657 2.71 -7.19 10.12
CA ALA A 657 3.50 -7.52 8.92
C ALA A 657 2.62 -7.93 7.71
N ILE A 658 1.50 -7.24 7.52
CA ILE A 658 0.49 -7.48 6.48
C ILE A 658 0.42 -6.21 5.60
N PRO A 659 0.54 -6.31 4.25
CA PRO A 659 0.55 -5.15 3.35
C PRO A 659 -0.57 -4.14 3.63
N LYS A 660 -1.86 -4.56 3.61
CA LYS A 660 -3.03 -3.69 3.86
C LYS A 660 -2.88 -2.80 5.11
N TYR A 661 -2.26 -3.28 6.20
CA TYR A 661 -2.01 -2.48 7.40
C TYR A 661 -0.70 -1.67 7.36
N ARG A 662 0.37 -2.21 6.75
CA ARG A 662 1.63 -1.47 6.54
C ARG A 662 1.41 -0.24 5.66
N ASP A 663 0.68 -0.39 4.57
CA ASP A 663 0.40 0.68 3.62
C ASP A 663 -0.56 1.72 4.19
N ALA A 664 -1.62 1.29 4.90
CA ALA A 664 -2.45 2.21 5.70
C ALA A 664 -1.63 3.00 6.73
N SER A 665 -0.65 2.38 7.40
CA SER A 665 0.19 3.10 8.38
C SER A 665 1.09 4.17 7.77
N LYS A 666 1.35 4.17 6.46
CA LYS A 666 2.03 5.28 5.77
C LYS A 666 1.18 6.55 5.76
N ILE A 667 -0.15 6.41 5.71
CA ILE A 667 -1.11 7.53 5.82
C ILE A 667 -1.03 8.12 7.24
N GLU A 668 -0.98 7.27 8.27
CA GLU A 668 -0.78 7.69 9.66
C GLU A 668 0.55 8.45 9.84
N VAL A 669 1.66 7.95 9.26
CA VAL A 669 2.96 8.65 9.26
C VAL A 669 2.85 10.03 8.59
N ARG A 670 2.24 10.10 7.39
CA ARG A 670 2.04 11.35 6.64
C ARG A 670 1.26 12.38 7.47
N VAL A 671 0.16 11.96 8.09
CA VAL A 671 -0.67 12.83 8.95
C VAL A 671 0.10 13.27 10.20
N LEU A 672 0.67 12.34 10.97
CA LEU A 672 1.38 12.66 12.21
C LEU A 672 2.60 13.58 11.99
N ASN A 673 3.31 13.43 10.86
CA ASN A 673 4.37 14.35 10.46
C ASN A 673 3.81 15.76 10.18
N LYS A 674 2.69 15.88 9.45
CA LYS A 674 2.07 17.18 9.13
C LYS A 674 1.55 17.91 10.36
N LEU A 675 1.00 17.18 11.33
CA LEU A 675 0.59 17.76 12.63
C LEU A 675 1.79 18.32 13.40
N LYS A 676 2.89 17.57 13.47
CA LYS A 676 4.15 17.97 14.14
C LYS A 676 4.87 19.13 13.43
N GLU A 677 4.80 19.20 12.10
CA GLU A 677 5.28 20.33 11.29
C GLU A 677 4.53 21.62 11.66
N ARG A 678 3.19 21.54 11.77
CA ARG A 678 2.29 22.69 11.92
C ARG A 678 2.06 23.12 13.37
N ASP A 679 2.34 22.26 14.34
CA ASP A 679 2.34 22.59 15.77
C ASP A 679 3.52 21.92 16.52
N PRO A 680 4.77 22.34 16.27
CA PRO A 680 5.95 21.71 16.88
C PRO A 680 6.01 21.82 18.42
N LEU A 681 5.16 22.65 19.02
CA LEU A 681 5.04 22.84 20.48
C LEU A 681 3.85 22.10 21.11
N ASN A 682 3.07 21.34 20.32
CA ASN A 682 1.90 20.57 20.76
C ASN A 682 0.88 21.38 21.59
N ARG A 683 0.58 22.60 21.12
CA ARG A 683 -0.44 23.49 21.70
C ARG A 683 -1.85 22.93 21.53
N HIS A 684 -2.10 22.24 20.42
CA HIS A 684 -3.41 21.70 20.02
C HIS A 684 -3.62 20.23 20.40
N LYS A 685 -2.71 19.63 21.20
CA LYS A 685 -2.90 18.34 21.87
C LYS A 685 -3.04 17.12 20.95
N CYS A 686 -2.45 17.14 19.77
CA CYS A 686 -2.35 15.95 18.91
C CYS A 686 -1.08 15.14 19.27
N ILE A 687 -1.11 13.81 19.19
CA ILE A 687 0.09 13.01 19.47
C ILE A 687 1.19 13.27 18.43
N HIS A 688 2.43 13.43 18.89
CA HIS A 688 3.59 13.64 18.00
C HIS A 688 4.30 12.32 17.71
N LEU A 689 4.56 12.06 16.42
CA LEU A 689 5.49 11.03 15.98
C LEU A 689 6.92 11.50 16.28
N LEU A 690 7.59 10.85 17.23
CA LEU A 690 8.99 11.14 17.55
C LEU A 690 9.91 10.62 16.43
N GLN A 691 9.70 9.37 16.04
CA GLN A 691 10.38 8.68 14.94
C GLN A 691 9.49 7.55 14.40
N TRP A 692 9.68 7.15 13.14
CA TRP A 692 9.22 5.85 12.64
C TRP A 692 10.37 5.09 11.96
N PHE A 693 10.22 3.78 11.80
CA PHE A 693 11.13 2.90 11.08
C PHE A 693 10.45 1.58 10.72
N ASP A 694 11.04 0.80 9.81
CA ASP A 694 10.74 -0.63 9.69
C ASP A 694 11.64 -1.45 10.64
N HIS A 695 11.05 -2.41 11.35
CA HIS A 695 11.80 -3.45 12.06
C HIS A 695 11.19 -4.81 11.73
N LYS A 696 11.94 -5.66 11.01
CA LYS A 696 11.56 -7.03 10.65
C LYS A 696 10.20 -7.09 9.90
N ASN A 697 9.97 -6.20 8.93
CA ASN A 697 8.70 -6.07 8.20
C ASN A 697 7.50 -5.59 9.05
N HIS A 698 7.76 -4.98 10.21
CA HIS A 698 6.77 -4.20 10.96
C HIS A 698 7.09 -2.70 10.89
N ILE A 699 6.15 -1.89 10.41
CA ILE A 699 6.23 -0.43 10.60
C ILE A 699 6.05 -0.14 12.09
N CYS A 700 6.99 0.59 12.67
CA CYS A 700 7.00 0.94 14.09
C CYS A 700 6.91 2.45 14.24
N LEU A 701 5.85 2.95 14.88
CA LEU A 701 5.64 4.37 15.15
C LEU A 701 5.99 4.66 16.62
N VAL A 702 6.96 5.53 16.87
CA VAL A 702 7.42 5.90 18.23
C VAL A 702 6.83 7.23 18.65
N SER A 703 6.19 7.29 19.81
CA SER A 703 5.58 8.51 20.39
C SER A 703 6.01 8.75 21.83
N GLU A 704 5.62 9.90 22.40
CA GLU A 704 5.62 10.10 23.86
C GLU A 704 4.83 8.96 24.56
N LEU A 705 5.31 8.49 25.72
CA LEU A 705 4.58 7.53 26.55
C LEU A 705 3.49 8.28 27.32
N LEU A 706 2.24 7.93 27.07
CA LEU A 706 1.06 8.56 27.64
C LEU A 706 0.39 7.67 28.70
N GLY A 707 -0.65 8.22 29.34
CA GLY A 707 -1.49 7.56 30.31
C GLY A 707 -2.54 6.62 29.70
N MET A 708 -3.65 6.43 30.41
CA MET A 708 -4.80 5.65 29.95
C MET A 708 -5.76 6.53 29.15
N CYS A 709 -6.61 5.90 28.34
CA CYS A 709 -7.68 6.59 27.64
C CYS A 709 -8.79 7.02 28.60
N LEU A 710 -9.57 8.04 28.21
CA LEU A 710 -10.72 8.51 29.00
C LEU A 710 -11.75 7.39 29.22
N TYR A 711 -11.92 6.48 28.26
CA TYR A 711 -12.80 5.31 28.39
C TYR A 711 -12.38 4.39 29.56
N ASP A 712 -11.11 4.00 29.63
CA ASP A 712 -10.64 3.12 30.71
C ASP A 712 -10.64 3.84 32.07
N PHE A 713 -10.36 5.15 32.12
CA PHE A 713 -10.52 5.91 33.37
C PHE A 713 -11.98 5.93 33.86
N LEU A 714 -12.94 6.17 32.97
CA LEU A 714 -14.37 6.13 33.29
C LEU A 714 -14.79 4.75 33.79
N LYS A 715 -14.38 3.70 33.09
CA LYS A 715 -14.64 2.28 33.41
C LYS A 715 -14.04 1.86 34.74
N GLU A 716 -12.83 2.31 35.07
CA GLU A 716 -12.20 2.13 36.39
C GLU A 716 -12.82 2.99 37.52
N ASN A 717 -13.72 3.92 37.16
CA ASN A 717 -14.45 4.82 38.05
C ASN A 717 -15.97 4.51 38.05
N ASP A 718 -16.38 3.28 37.70
CA ASP A 718 -17.78 2.82 37.58
C ASP A 718 -18.67 3.72 36.67
N PHE A 719 -18.09 4.31 35.62
CA PHE A 719 -18.73 5.32 34.78
C PHE A 719 -19.34 6.50 35.58
N ALA A 720 -18.66 6.92 36.66
CA ALA A 720 -19.01 8.16 37.35
C ALA A 720 -18.64 9.38 36.49
N PRO A 721 -19.55 10.35 36.27
CA PRO A 721 -19.28 11.52 35.42
C PRO A 721 -18.18 12.41 36.02
N PHE A 722 -17.40 13.01 35.13
CA PHE A 722 -16.32 13.92 35.51
C PHE A 722 -16.87 15.18 36.23
N PRO A 723 -16.11 15.77 37.18
CA PRO A 723 -16.44 17.08 37.75
C PRO A 723 -16.59 18.16 36.67
N ARG A 724 -17.47 19.16 36.83
CA ARG A 724 -17.81 20.07 35.72
C ARG A 724 -16.64 20.91 35.20
N HIS A 725 -15.66 21.22 36.05
CA HIS A 725 -14.42 21.87 35.64
C HIS A 725 -13.52 20.97 34.77
N HIS A 726 -13.52 19.65 34.98
CA HIS A 726 -12.84 18.71 34.07
C HIS A 726 -13.59 18.64 32.72
N ILE A 727 -14.93 18.61 32.74
CA ILE A 727 -15.75 18.62 31.52
C ILE A 727 -15.41 19.85 30.66
N GLN A 728 -15.35 21.04 31.27
CA GLN A 728 -14.97 22.28 30.56
C GLN A 728 -13.52 22.20 30.03
N SER A 729 -12.58 21.66 30.81
CA SER A 729 -11.17 21.57 30.42
C SER A 729 -10.92 20.60 29.26
N PHE A 730 -11.53 19.40 29.31
CA PHE A 730 -11.47 18.42 28.22
C PHE A 730 -12.16 18.93 26.96
N ALA A 731 -13.36 19.53 27.08
CA ALA A 731 -14.08 20.08 25.93
C ALA A 731 -13.29 21.23 25.26
N ARG A 732 -12.63 22.10 26.03
CA ARG A 732 -11.79 23.19 25.48
C ARG A 732 -10.59 22.64 24.71
N GLN A 733 -9.86 21.68 25.30
CA GLN A 733 -8.71 21.06 24.64
C GLN A 733 -9.11 20.32 23.36
N LEU A 734 -10.16 19.50 23.44
CA LEU A 734 -10.61 18.67 22.33
C LEU A 734 -11.19 19.49 21.16
N LEU A 735 -11.97 20.54 21.44
CA LEU A 735 -12.39 21.49 20.41
C LEU A 735 -11.19 22.26 19.83
N GLY A 736 -10.14 22.51 20.62
CA GLY A 736 -8.86 23.06 20.16
C GLY A 736 -8.14 22.14 19.19
N SER A 737 -8.05 20.84 19.50
CA SER A 737 -7.52 19.82 18.59
C SER A 737 -8.30 19.77 17.29
N VAL A 738 -9.63 19.63 17.37
CA VAL A 738 -10.48 19.51 16.15
C VAL A 738 -10.45 20.80 15.32
N ALA A 739 -10.37 21.99 15.95
CA ALA A 739 -10.17 23.25 15.23
C ALA A 739 -8.85 23.26 14.45
N PHE A 740 -7.74 22.84 15.06
CA PHE A 740 -6.44 22.73 14.38
C PHE A 740 -6.44 21.71 13.24
N LEU A 741 -7.14 20.57 13.39
CA LEU A 741 -7.31 19.63 12.29
C LEU A 741 -8.09 20.27 11.13
N HIS A 742 -9.18 20.99 11.42
CA HIS A 742 -9.97 21.68 10.39
C HIS A 742 -9.18 22.83 9.72
N ASP A 743 -8.31 23.53 10.45
CA ASP A 743 -7.40 24.55 9.91
C ASP A 743 -6.37 23.95 8.92
N LEU A 744 -6.16 22.63 8.96
CA LEU A 744 -5.31 21.86 8.04
C LEU A 744 -6.12 21.07 6.99
N HIS A 745 -7.41 21.38 6.84
CA HIS A 745 -8.35 20.64 5.99
C HIS A 745 -8.33 19.12 6.26
N LEU A 746 -8.23 18.72 7.53
CA LEU A 746 -8.05 17.35 7.98
C LEU A 746 -9.16 16.93 8.96
N ILE A 747 -9.70 15.72 8.78
CA ILE A 747 -10.79 15.16 9.59
C ILE A 747 -10.30 13.86 10.23
N HIS A 748 -10.55 13.69 11.54
CA HIS A 748 -10.01 12.56 12.32
C HIS A 748 -10.67 11.20 12.00
N THR A 749 -11.92 11.20 11.55
CA THR A 749 -12.81 10.06 11.22
C THR A 749 -13.07 8.98 12.28
N ASP A 750 -12.18 8.76 13.26
CA ASP A 750 -12.35 7.81 14.37
C ASP A 750 -12.16 8.49 15.74
N LEU A 751 -13.00 9.50 16.02
CA LEU A 751 -12.95 10.23 17.29
C LEU A 751 -13.82 9.52 18.36
N LYS A 752 -13.18 8.95 19.39
CA LYS A 752 -13.84 8.22 20.49
C LYS A 752 -13.04 8.31 21.80
N PRO A 753 -13.62 8.11 23.00
CA PRO A 753 -12.92 8.27 24.29
C PRO A 753 -11.78 7.26 24.53
N GLU A 754 -11.71 6.19 23.74
CA GLU A 754 -10.60 5.26 23.64
C GLU A 754 -9.37 5.90 22.95
N ASN A 755 -9.60 6.83 22.01
CA ASN A 755 -8.58 7.53 21.22
C ASN A 755 -8.21 8.91 21.83
N ILE A 756 -8.62 9.17 23.07
CA ILE A 756 -8.24 10.37 23.84
C ILE A 756 -7.51 9.89 25.10
N LEU A 757 -6.19 10.06 25.14
CA LEU A 757 -5.35 9.66 26.27
C LEU A 757 -5.11 10.83 27.22
N LEU A 758 -5.07 10.52 28.51
CA LEU A 758 -4.52 11.42 29.53
C LEU A 758 -3.00 11.48 29.39
N VAL A 759 -2.39 12.65 29.63
CA VAL A 759 -0.92 12.75 29.78
C VAL A 759 -0.49 12.16 31.13
N GLN A 760 -1.33 12.30 32.17
CA GLN A 760 -1.08 11.78 33.52
C GLN A 760 -2.35 11.16 34.11
N ASN A 761 -2.21 10.03 34.78
CA ASN A 761 -3.32 9.22 35.31
C ASN A 761 -3.58 9.42 36.80
N ASP A 762 -2.88 10.35 37.45
CA ASP A 762 -2.90 10.49 38.91
C ASP A 762 -4.24 11.08 39.38
N TYR A 763 -4.81 10.47 40.43
CA TYR A 763 -6.13 10.80 40.95
C TYR A 763 -6.17 10.77 42.48
N LYS A 764 -7.02 11.65 43.05
CA LYS A 764 -7.48 11.58 44.43
C LYS A 764 -8.74 10.71 44.54
N ASN A 765 -8.84 9.95 45.63
CA ASN A 765 -10.07 9.24 46.00
C ASN A 765 -10.97 10.14 46.84
N VAL A 766 -12.24 10.23 46.47
CA VAL A 766 -13.29 11.01 47.11
C VAL A 766 -14.41 10.09 47.57
N HIS A 767 -14.93 10.31 48.78
CA HIS A 767 -16.02 9.51 49.36
C HIS A 767 -17.35 10.25 49.21
N ILE A 768 -18.27 9.70 48.41
CA ILE A 768 -19.59 10.30 48.13
C ILE A 768 -20.67 9.52 48.88
N ASN A 769 -21.44 10.23 49.70
CA ASN A 769 -22.62 9.68 50.38
C ASN A 769 -23.77 9.49 49.38
N VAL A 770 -24.30 8.28 49.28
CA VAL A 770 -25.37 7.95 48.31
C VAL A 770 -26.72 8.54 48.78
N PRO A 771 -27.34 9.47 48.01
CA PRO A 771 -28.63 10.04 48.38
C PRO A 771 -29.71 8.96 48.56
N GLY A 772 -30.53 9.12 49.61
CA GLY A 772 -31.63 8.19 49.90
C GLY A 772 -31.26 6.89 50.64
N LYS A 773 -29.97 6.58 50.87
CA LYS A 773 -29.56 5.39 51.65
C LYS A 773 -28.66 5.75 52.85
N ARG A 774 -29.29 6.13 53.97
CA ARG A 774 -28.62 6.59 55.22
C ARG A 774 -27.56 5.63 55.79
N ASN A 775 -27.62 4.33 55.49
CA ASN A 775 -26.71 3.30 56.01
C ASN A 775 -25.90 2.58 54.91
N ALA A 776 -25.82 3.12 53.68
CA ALA A 776 -24.94 2.55 52.66
C ALA A 776 -23.48 3.00 52.88
N PRO A 777 -22.47 2.14 52.62
CA PRO A 777 -21.08 2.59 52.62
C PRO A 777 -20.89 3.68 51.55
N PRO A 778 -20.08 4.73 51.82
CA PRO A 778 -19.85 5.80 50.87
C PRO A 778 -19.18 5.26 49.61
N LYS A 779 -19.67 5.67 48.43
CA LYS A 779 -19.06 5.25 47.17
C LYS A 779 -17.78 6.06 46.94
N VAL A 780 -16.67 5.35 46.69
CA VAL A 780 -15.42 5.99 46.26
C VAL A 780 -15.56 6.41 44.80
N LYS A 781 -15.23 7.67 44.52
CA LYS A 781 -15.08 8.24 43.18
C LYS A 781 -13.63 8.70 43.02
N ARG A 782 -13.02 8.41 41.87
CA ARG A 782 -11.72 8.93 41.46
C ARG A 782 -11.89 10.29 40.80
N ILE A 783 -11.02 11.23 41.13
CA ILE A 783 -10.93 12.54 40.48
C ILE A 783 -9.47 12.78 40.11
N LEU A 784 -9.19 12.98 38.82
CA LEU A 784 -7.85 13.29 38.32
C LEU A 784 -7.27 14.55 38.99
N HIS A 785 -5.94 14.62 39.10
CA HIS A 785 -5.23 15.84 39.45
C HIS A 785 -4.96 16.74 38.24
N ASN A 786 -4.75 16.14 37.07
CA ASN A 786 -4.49 16.83 35.80
C ASN A 786 -5.53 16.42 34.75
N THR A 787 -5.86 17.33 33.82
CA THR A 787 -6.78 17.08 32.69
C THR A 787 -6.12 17.27 31.33
N ASP A 788 -4.78 17.41 31.24
CA ASP A 788 -4.08 17.50 29.96
C ASP A 788 -4.23 16.20 29.17
N ILE A 789 -4.68 16.31 27.92
CA ILE A 789 -4.93 15.16 27.02
C ILE A 789 -3.99 15.13 25.81
N ARG A 790 -4.00 13.99 25.11
CA ARG A 790 -3.63 13.88 23.70
C ARG A 790 -4.73 13.17 22.93
N LEU A 791 -5.03 13.71 21.75
CA LEU A 791 -5.78 13.03 20.70
C LEU A 791 -4.82 12.10 19.93
N ILE A 792 -5.23 10.84 19.72
CA ILE A 792 -4.40 9.78 19.14
C ILE A 792 -5.11 9.02 18.01
N ASP A 793 -4.38 8.11 17.36
CA ASP A 793 -4.89 7.14 16.37
C ASP A 793 -5.44 7.80 15.10
N PHE A 794 -4.57 8.56 14.43
CA PHE A 794 -4.82 9.19 13.13
C PHE A 794 -4.79 8.20 11.96
N GLY A 795 -4.87 6.89 12.21
CA GLY A 795 -4.75 5.83 11.20
C GLY A 795 -5.88 5.80 10.16
N SER A 796 -7.00 6.46 10.44
CA SER A 796 -8.13 6.63 9.51
C SER A 796 -8.31 8.10 9.06
N ALA A 797 -7.47 9.03 9.52
CA ALA A 797 -7.67 10.45 9.28
C ALA A 797 -7.55 10.81 7.78
N THR A 798 -8.40 11.72 7.32
CA THR A 798 -8.66 11.96 5.89
C THR A 798 -8.65 13.46 5.62
N PHE A 799 -7.98 13.93 4.57
CA PHE A 799 -8.04 15.34 4.16
C PHE A 799 -9.35 15.65 3.42
N GLU A 800 -9.83 16.90 3.47
CA GLU A 800 -11.12 17.34 2.90
C GLU A 800 -11.25 17.06 1.40
N ASN A 801 -10.13 17.04 0.67
CA ASN A 801 -10.04 16.73 -0.75
C ASN A 801 -9.82 15.24 -1.06
N GLU A 802 -9.72 14.37 -0.04
CA GLU A 802 -9.59 12.91 -0.19
C GLU A 802 -10.96 12.21 -0.08
N TYR A 803 -11.00 10.90 -0.32
CA TYR A 803 -12.27 10.15 -0.29
C TYR A 803 -12.83 10.01 1.12
N HIS A 804 -14.08 10.47 1.30
CA HIS A 804 -14.85 10.33 2.53
C HIS A 804 -15.81 9.14 2.48
N SER A 805 -15.61 8.18 3.39
CA SER A 805 -16.61 7.14 3.67
C SER A 805 -17.93 7.73 4.19
N THR A 806 -19.03 7.01 4.02
CA THR A 806 -20.32 7.30 4.66
C THR A 806 -20.40 6.78 6.11
N VAL A 807 -19.48 5.88 6.51
CA VAL A 807 -19.30 5.39 7.88
C VAL A 807 -18.05 6.01 8.52
N VAL A 808 -18.23 7.20 9.11
CA VAL A 808 -17.17 8.05 9.67
C VAL A 808 -17.07 7.94 11.20
N CYS A 809 -17.26 6.73 11.74
CA CYS A 809 -17.04 6.29 13.15
C CYS A 809 -17.66 4.89 13.38
N THR A 810 -17.36 4.25 14.52
CA THR A 810 -18.25 3.18 15.03
C THR A 810 -19.60 3.76 15.49
N ARG A 811 -20.67 2.97 15.38
CA ARG A 811 -22.07 3.45 15.39
C ARG A 811 -22.60 3.95 16.75
N HIS A 812 -21.73 4.22 17.71
CA HIS A 812 -22.06 4.82 19.00
C HIS A 812 -21.44 6.21 19.21
N TYR A 813 -20.54 6.63 18.32
CA TYR A 813 -19.48 7.59 18.63
C TYR A 813 -19.30 8.66 17.53
N ARG A 814 -20.32 9.53 17.28
CA ARG A 814 -20.15 10.68 16.35
C ARG A 814 -19.51 11.87 17.07
N ALA A 815 -18.76 12.70 16.36
CA ALA A 815 -17.95 13.77 16.96
C ALA A 815 -18.69 14.67 17.98
N PRO A 816 -19.90 15.21 17.73
CA PRO A 816 -20.62 16.02 18.74
C PRO A 816 -21.02 15.23 19.99
N GLU A 817 -21.37 13.95 19.83
CA GLU A 817 -21.71 13.06 20.94
C GLU A 817 -20.46 12.70 21.75
N ILE A 818 -19.29 12.60 21.11
CA ILE A 818 -18.04 12.21 21.75
C ILE A 818 -17.38 13.35 22.51
N ILE A 819 -17.46 14.58 22.01
CA ILE A 819 -16.96 15.78 22.70
C ILE A 819 -17.66 15.99 24.06
N LEU A 820 -18.84 15.40 24.27
CA LEU A 820 -19.77 15.79 25.34
C LEU A 820 -20.30 14.61 26.17
N GLY A 821 -20.68 13.51 25.52
CA GLY A 821 -21.24 12.31 26.17
C GLY A 821 -20.19 11.47 26.89
N SER A 822 -18.95 11.40 26.37
CA SER A 822 -17.82 10.81 27.09
C SER A 822 -17.60 11.50 28.44
N LEU A 823 -17.67 12.83 28.46
CA LEU A 823 -17.47 13.66 29.64
C LEU A 823 -18.59 13.48 30.69
N LEU A 824 -19.79 13.12 30.21
CA LEU A 824 -20.97 12.73 31.01
C LEU A 824 -21.04 11.21 31.31
N ALA A 825 -19.99 10.46 30.98
CA ALA A 825 -19.82 9.01 31.19
C ALA A 825 -20.76 8.08 30.39
N SER A 826 -21.47 8.56 29.36
CA SER A 826 -22.24 7.71 28.44
C SER A 826 -22.44 8.37 27.07
N PRO A 827 -22.21 7.68 25.94
CA PRO A 827 -22.62 8.19 24.62
C PRO A 827 -24.15 8.34 24.55
N PHE A 828 -24.63 9.36 23.85
CA PHE A 828 -26.06 9.70 23.81
C PHE A 828 -26.92 8.66 23.06
N PHE A 829 -26.36 7.97 22.07
CA PHE A 829 -27.11 7.09 21.16
C PHE A 829 -26.48 5.70 21.06
N GLN A 830 -26.97 4.77 21.89
CA GLN A 830 -26.48 3.38 21.98
C GLN A 830 -27.26 2.44 21.04
N THR A 831 -27.03 2.54 19.72
CA THR A 831 -27.57 1.60 18.73
C THR A 831 -26.73 1.51 17.45
N HIS A 832 -26.72 0.33 16.84
CA HIS A 832 -26.16 0.08 15.50
C HIS A 832 -27.19 0.24 14.35
N ASP A 833 -28.49 0.41 14.63
CA ASP A 833 -29.53 0.59 13.61
C ASP A 833 -29.78 2.07 13.29
N ASN A 834 -29.75 2.44 12.01
CA ASN A 834 -29.84 3.83 11.57
C ASN A 834 -31.21 4.48 11.83
N LEU A 835 -32.30 3.71 11.80
CA LEU A 835 -33.65 4.21 12.05
C LEU A 835 -33.93 4.33 13.55
N GLU A 836 -33.41 3.38 14.34
CA GLU A 836 -33.37 3.50 15.80
C GLU A 836 -32.56 4.71 16.24
N HIS A 837 -31.40 4.95 15.61
CA HIS A 837 -30.55 6.11 15.89
C HIS A 837 -31.30 7.42 15.64
N LEU A 838 -31.95 7.58 14.48
CA LEU A 838 -32.78 8.75 14.17
C LEU A 838 -33.93 8.94 15.20
N ALA A 839 -34.46 7.86 15.76
CA ALA A 839 -35.48 7.94 16.80
C ALA A 839 -34.90 8.37 18.16
N MET A 840 -33.71 7.90 18.53
CA MET A 840 -32.98 8.39 19.71
C MET A 840 -32.60 9.87 19.56
N MET A 841 -32.23 10.31 18.34
CA MET A 841 -31.97 11.71 18.00
C MET A 841 -33.20 12.59 18.25
N GLU A 842 -34.40 12.18 17.80
CA GLU A 842 -35.65 12.92 18.11
C GLU A 842 -36.00 12.92 19.61
N MET A 843 -35.60 11.89 20.37
CA MET A 843 -35.79 11.83 21.83
C MET A 843 -34.85 12.79 22.60
N VAL A 844 -33.58 12.91 22.20
CA VAL A 844 -32.60 13.80 22.87
C VAL A 844 -32.81 15.26 22.47
N MET A 845 -32.97 15.53 21.17
CA MET A 845 -32.93 16.88 20.60
C MET A 845 -34.32 17.49 20.34
N GLY A 846 -35.38 16.69 20.49
CA GLY A 846 -36.73 17.04 20.03
C GLY A 846 -36.94 16.75 18.54
N LYS A 847 -38.16 16.98 18.07
CA LYS A 847 -38.62 16.64 16.72
C LYS A 847 -37.69 17.24 15.63
N MET A 848 -37.34 16.42 14.65
CA MET A 848 -36.53 16.81 13.49
C MET A 848 -37.17 17.97 12.71
N PRO A 849 -36.40 19.00 12.30
CA PRO A 849 -36.90 20.09 11.46
C PRO A 849 -37.49 19.58 10.15
N GLU A 850 -38.65 20.11 9.75
CA GLU A 850 -39.41 19.54 8.63
C GLU A 850 -38.66 19.59 7.29
N ARG A 851 -37.82 20.62 7.06
CA ARG A 851 -36.94 20.67 5.88
C ARG A 851 -35.98 19.47 5.81
N PHE A 852 -35.51 19.02 6.97
CA PHE A 852 -34.55 17.93 7.11
C PHE A 852 -35.24 16.57 7.02
N ALA A 853 -36.41 16.42 7.63
CA ALA A 853 -37.26 15.25 7.43
C ALA A 853 -37.70 15.09 5.95
N ARG A 854 -38.04 16.20 5.27
CA ARG A 854 -38.32 16.21 3.81
C ARG A 854 -37.11 15.86 2.96
N ALA A 855 -35.89 16.16 3.40
CA ALA A 855 -34.66 15.74 2.73
C ALA A 855 -34.39 14.24 2.94
N GLY A 856 -34.44 13.78 4.20
CA GLY A 856 -34.27 12.38 4.57
C GLY A 856 -35.29 11.45 3.91
N ALA A 857 -36.55 11.88 3.79
CA ALA A 857 -37.60 11.12 3.10
C ALA A 857 -37.38 11.01 1.57
N ARG A 858 -36.54 11.87 0.96
CA ARG A 858 -36.14 11.72 -0.46
C ARG A 858 -34.92 10.81 -0.64
N SER A 859 -33.94 10.88 0.27
CA SER A 859 -32.70 10.09 0.17
C SER A 859 -32.80 8.69 0.76
N LYS A 860 -33.66 8.52 1.77
CA LYS A 860 -33.94 7.27 2.49
C LYS A 860 -35.44 7.17 2.81
N PRO A 861 -36.33 7.06 1.78
CA PRO A 861 -37.77 6.96 1.98
C PRO A 861 -38.16 5.82 2.92
N GLU A 862 -37.36 4.74 2.99
CA GLU A 862 -37.58 3.62 3.90
C GLU A 862 -37.49 4.01 5.39
N PHE A 863 -36.97 5.18 5.75
CA PHE A 863 -36.94 5.66 7.15
C PHE A 863 -38.11 6.59 7.51
N PHE A 864 -38.97 6.95 6.56
CA PHE A 864 -40.04 7.93 6.77
C PHE A 864 -41.39 7.42 6.27
N LYS A 865 -42.47 7.89 6.91
CA LYS A 865 -43.85 7.72 6.45
C LYS A 865 -44.16 8.74 5.35
N GLU A 866 -45.19 8.49 4.55
CA GLU A 866 -45.72 9.44 3.54
C GLU A 866 -45.99 10.85 4.11
N THR A 867 -46.33 10.93 5.40
CA THR A 867 -46.54 12.19 6.15
C THR A 867 -45.24 12.90 6.57
N VAL A 868 -44.09 12.48 6.04
CA VAL A 868 -42.74 13.02 6.31
C VAL A 868 -42.39 13.01 7.81
N LYS A 869 -42.86 11.99 8.52
CA LYS A 869 -42.49 11.68 9.92
C LYS A 869 -41.65 10.42 9.93
N LEU A 870 -40.71 10.30 10.87
CA LEU A 870 -39.89 9.11 11.01
C LEU A 870 -40.76 7.84 11.16
N ASP A 871 -40.41 6.75 10.49
CA ASP A 871 -41.15 5.49 10.55
C ASP A 871 -40.78 4.66 11.79
N TRP A 872 -40.87 5.29 12.96
CA TRP A 872 -40.58 4.66 14.24
C TRP A 872 -41.84 4.41 15.09
N PRO A 873 -41.94 3.27 15.80
CA PRO A 873 -41.16 2.05 15.63
C PRO A 873 -41.77 1.12 14.57
N LYS A 874 -40.94 0.56 13.68
CA LYS A 874 -41.40 -0.44 12.70
C LYS A 874 -42.03 -1.66 13.37
N ALA A 875 -42.96 -2.31 12.65
CA ALA A 875 -43.61 -3.54 13.11
C ALA A 875 -42.56 -4.58 13.56
N LYS A 876 -41.53 -4.82 12.74
CA LYS A 876 -40.42 -5.75 12.99
C LYS A 876 -39.41 -5.34 14.07
N ALA A 877 -39.43 -4.11 14.59
CA ALA A 877 -38.46 -3.68 15.60
C ALA A 877 -38.66 -4.43 16.93
N SER A 878 -37.55 -4.83 17.58
CA SER A 878 -37.59 -5.75 18.73
C SER A 878 -38.17 -5.10 19.99
N ARG A 879 -38.61 -5.92 20.97
CA ARG A 879 -39.08 -5.41 22.26
C ARG A 879 -37.98 -4.66 23.04
N GLN A 880 -36.72 -5.06 22.85
CA GLN A 880 -35.56 -4.48 23.51
C GLN A 880 -35.22 -3.12 22.89
N SER A 881 -35.10 -3.03 21.57
CA SER A 881 -34.95 -1.77 20.84
C SER A 881 -36.07 -0.76 21.14
N LYS A 882 -37.34 -1.23 21.13
CA LYS A 882 -38.50 -0.44 21.57
C LYS A 882 -38.46 -0.02 23.05
N LYS A 883 -37.60 -0.58 23.89
CA LYS A 883 -37.35 -0.17 25.29
C LYS A 883 -36.21 0.83 25.34
N ASP A 884 -35.14 0.63 24.57
CA ASP A 884 -33.91 1.44 24.66
C ASP A 884 -34.10 2.86 24.09
N VAL A 885 -34.84 3.03 22.98
CA VAL A 885 -35.27 4.37 22.54
C VAL A 885 -36.16 5.07 23.58
N ARG A 886 -36.97 4.33 24.35
CA ARG A 886 -37.78 4.88 25.45
C ARG A 886 -36.99 5.10 26.76
N ALA A 887 -35.78 4.55 26.87
CA ALA A 887 -34.84 4.86 27.95
C ALA A 887 -33.95 6.06 27.61
N THR A 888 -33.90 6.47 26.34
CA THR A 888 -33.23 7.69 25.88
C THR A 888 -33.97 8.91 26.45
N ARG A 889 -33.22 9.84 27.07
CA ARG A 889 -33.77 11.00 27.77
C ARG A 889 -33.56 12.30 26.97
N PRO A 890 -34.47 13.28 27.05
CA PRO A 890 -34.25 14.62 26.51
C PRO A 890 -32.94 15.24 27.02
N LEU A 891 -32.29 16.05 26.19
CA LEU A 891 -31.01 16.66 26.54
C LEU A 891 -31.09 17.55 27.80
N SER A 892 -32.25 18.16 28.05
CA SER A 892 -32.58 18.90 29.28
C SER A 892 -32.53 18.05 30.56
N ASP A 893 -32.69 16.74 30.43
CA ASP A 893 -32.80 15.81 31.55
C ASP A 893 -31.46 15.08 31.78
N VAL A 894 -30.62 15.02 30.73
CA VAL A 894 -29.22 14.61 30.81
C VAL A 894 -28.35 15.76 31.32
N ILE A 895 -28.65 17.01 30.94
CA ILE A 895 -27.98 18.23 31.41
C ILE A 895 -29.03 19.18 32.02
N PRO A 896 -29.49 18.95 33.28
CA PRO A 896 -30.46 19.79 33.96
C PRO A 896 -30.01 21.26 34.02
N PRO A 897 -30.81 22.23 33.52
CA PRO A 897 -30.47 23.66 33.48
C PRO A 897 -30.59 24.36 34.84
N THR A 898 -30.11 23.71 35.91
CA THR A 898 -30.26 24.10 37.31
C THR A 898 -29.48 25.34 37.72
N ASP A 899 -28.42 25.70 37.00
CA ASP A 899 -27.58 26.86 37.30
C ASP A 899 -27.00 27.51 36.02
N VAL A 900 -26.14 28.51 36.17
CA VAL A 900 -25.50 29.22 35.03
C VAL A 900 -24.57 28.30 34.23
N VAL A 901 -23.85 27.40 34.89
CA VAL A 901 -22.88 26.50 34.25
C VAL A 901 -23.60 25.49 33.37
N ASN A 902 -24.60 24.79 33.92
CA ASN A 902 -25.35 23.80 33.17
C ASN A 902 -26.19 24.43 32.04
N ARG A 903 -26.74 25.63 32.23
CA ARG A 903 -27.46 26.33 31.14
C ARG A 903 -26.56 26.68 29.96
N ASN A 904 -25.34 27.16 30.22
CA ASN A 904 -24.38 27.45 29.15
C ASN A 904 -23.83 26.16 28.51
N PHE A 905 -23.58 25.11 29.30
CA PHE A 905 -23.17 23.81 28.78
C PHE A 905 -24.26 23.19 27.89
N LEU A 906 -25.51 23.13 28.36
CA LEU A 906 -26.67 22.69 27.59
C LEU A 906 -26.80 23.46 26.27
N ASN A 907 -26.62 24.80 26.28
CA ASN A 907 -26.70 25.59 25.05
C ASN A 907 -25.55 25.33 24.07
N LEU A 908 -24.33 25.08 24.56
CA LEU A 908 -23.21 24.63 23.73
C LEU A 908 -23.50 23.26 23.10
N VAL A 909 -23.98 22.32 23.90
CA VAL A 909 -24.31 20.95 23.47
C VAL A 909 -25.45 20.95 22.43
N GLN A 910 -26.50 21.75 22.64
CA GLN A 910 -27.58 21.95 21.67
C GLN A 910 -27.08 22.48 20.31
N LYS A 911 -26.13 23.42 20.32
CA LYS A 911 -25.55 24.00 19.09
C LYS A 911 -24.62 23.04 18.35
N LEU A 912 -23.86 22.21 19.08
CA LEU A 912 -22.97 21.19 18.51
C LEU A 912 -23.76 19.99 17.96
N LEU A 913 -24.87 19.61 18.59
CA LEU A 913 -25.75 18.51 18.14
C LEU A 913 -26.74 18.91 17.04
N ALA A 914 -26.84 20.19 16.66
CA ALA A 914 -27.88 20.69 15.75
C ALA A 914 -28.05 19.83 14.49
N PHE A 915 -29.29 19.41 14.20
CA PHE A 915 -29.63 18.49 13.09
C PHE A 915 -29.05 18.96 11.74
N ASP A 916 -29.22 20.24 11.43
CA ASP A 916 -28.79 20.84 10.17
C ASP A 916 -27.33 21.31 10.26
N PRO A 917 -26.39 20.76 9.45
CA PRO A 917 -25.00 21.18 9.45
C PRO A 917 -24.82 22.69 9.21
N ALA A 918 -25.65 23.32 8.38
CA ALA A 918 -25.58 24.75 8.09
C ALA A 918 -26.13 25.64 9.24
N GLN A 919 -26.56 25.03 10.36
CA GLN A 919 -26.95 25.72 11.60
C GLN A 919 -26.18 25.17 12.82
N ARG A 920 -25.25 24.24 12.59
CA ARG A 920 -24.39 23.68 13.63
C ARG A 920 -23.22 24.62 13.86
N ILE A 921 -22.93 24.91 15.12
CA ILE A 921 -21.80 25.79 15.46
C ILE A 921 -20.48 25.15 15.03
N THR A 922 -19.60 25.91 14.39
CA THR A 922 -18.25 25.44 14.06
C THR A 922 -17.42 25.27 15.33
N VAL A 923 -16.36 24.46 15.28
CA VAL A 923 -15.47 24.28 16.44
C VAL A 923 -14.74 25.57 16.86
N ARG A 924 -14.46 26.46 15.89
CA ARG A 924 -13.91 27.81 16.15
C ARG A 924 -14.90 28.69 16.92
N GLU A 925 -16.16 28.74 16.52
CA GLU A 925 -17.21 29.47 17.25
C GLU A 925 -17.54 28.81 18.60
N ALA A 926 -17.47 27.48 18.69
CA ALA A 926 -17.71 26.72 19.90
C ALA A 926 -16.68 27.05 21.00
N LEU A 927 -15.40 27.20 20.64
CA LEU A 927 -14.35 27.66 21.55
C LEU A 927 -14.62 29.07 22.11
N ASN A 928 -15.26 29.94 21.32
CA ASN A 928 -15.69 31.28 21.73
C ASN A 928 -17.02 31.31 22.51
N HIS A 929 -17.64 30.15 22.78
CA HIS A 929 -18.93 30.09 23.46
C HIS A 929 -18.82 30.52 24.94
N PRO A 930 -19.78 31.30 25.49
CA PRO A 930 -19.74 31.79 26.87
C PRO A 930 -19.50 30.72 27.95
N TYR A 931 -19.84 29.45 27.70
CA TYR A 931 -19.50 28.33 28.58
C TYR A 931 -18.01 28.27 28.94
N PHE A 932 -17.10 28.57 28.01
CA PHE A 932 -15.66 28.53 28.25
C PHE A 932 -15.10 29.73 29.01
N ASN A 933 -15.91 30.79 29.21
CA ASN A 933 -15.56 31.96 30.00
C ASN A 933 -16.08 31.89 31.45
N LEU A 934 -16.81 30.83 31.82
CA LEU A 934 -17.30 30.62 33.19
C LEU A 934 -16.19 30.06 34.09
N ALA A 935 -15.98 30.68 35.25
CA ALA A 935 -15.18 30.10 36.32
C ALA A 935 -15.99 28.98 37.02
N ILE A 936 -15.59 27.72 36.81
CA ILE A 936 -16.20 26.55 37.45
C ILE A 936 -15.29 26.11 38.60
N ALA A 937 -15.83 26.06 39.81
CA ALA A 937 -15.07 25.65 41.00
C ALA A 937 -14.71 24.15 40.96
N PRO A 938 -13.60 23.72 41.60
CA PRO A 938 -13.24 22.31 41.73
C PRO A 938 -14.25 21.51 42.57
N GLU A 939 -15.15 20.80 41.89
CA GLU A 939 -16.15 19.92 42.51
C GLU A 939 -15.56 18.57 42.96
N ILE A 940 -16.27 17.94 43.91
CA ILE A 940 -15.92 16.71 44.63
C ILE A 940 -16.98 15.65 44.28
#